data_AF-A0A439CNR7-F1
#
_entry.id   AF-A0A439CNR7-F1
#
_cell.length_a   1.000
_cell.length_b   1.000
_cell.length_c   1.000
_cell.angle_alpha   90.00
_cell.angle_beta   90.00
_cell.angle_gamma   90.00
#
_symmetry.space_group_name_H-M   'P 1'
#
loop_
_entity.id
_entity.type
_entity.pdbx_description
1 polymer ?
#
loop_
_entity_poly.entity_id
_entity_poly.type
_entity_poly.pdbx_seq_one_letter_code
_entity_poly.pdbx_strand_id
1 'polypeptide(L)'
;MDVPASIIRPQRVAARSAKERAQDELVMQTNSSSIVSKRSVERIYYPDEPHYFRYFVKKFQRRAPLINRGYHLRLHVIDVAVRRFLGRPSNNKTKVVVNLGCGSDVLPWQCMTRYPDTCQGAKFIDIDFPDLMSKKRTIVLNTPELSSVFEPFYTNAGEHVLLKSDMYAQIGCDLRKTADIEKALSICLNLNPSDCIFMFVAEVSITYMETQGADGVIEWASSLSQAEFCLLEQILPDGPDHPFAKTMLSHFEKLKTPLKSVFEYPHLEAQHHRFSRLGWSHVKAISLWQVWTNDEWIPASKRLELDLVEPFDEWEEFALFASHYCVITARNFDPGTESGASNDIALANCSSPQLSPRLLFNPYSGTHGKRRFGAAVQMRDELGEQVFANTFGLGTNNRLKSCDLHSFDSSVGGIKTSLDGPSSRLCHTIVDLGYLGSLLVGGRTSPTTALRDCWHFSTEQNKWSATDNLPAPLYRHSVAQLGRSKMSLLVGGKCDSSTVFTGCLVHKPGFGWIECSVSGSVYQPVFGAMLVSFRRHRIGNDDSTAPTVYFDGILAGGLLRDGTVARQFLRWGLKLPADGTPTISFEPVMSPTNTELLVCRFGASAFLLDGDSIAIVGGIQHDGIVPRANEILIIGTQNSKLEILSRCSLASSDKLSGVPRPLLVGTSVYLAEHNQLLIMGGGATCFSMGTYWNEGCYALDLGSLSGALPTSISRGPFRFQNVIEVADHPTKNSSRGDTRPQRATISDIPKIRISTEGDIEKILRAGKPVILQGSDLGTCVSKWTGAYLTENIGSQRKVVVHEASSSKMDFNSKNFSYITKDFASFMTEVENGGKQYLRALSEEHPSDQPANIETDFPSIASDFKLPPELSFVKRNEFSSVLRISGRANMWLHYDVMANIYCQISGSKKLLLFPPDDVTYLSFAPGASSSSIDVFSGLETPNLALTHPHEATLGPGDLLFLPPLWMHATTPLTDLGIAVNVFFRNLETGYSSGRDVYGNRDVAAYEKGRQDVARIANSFSKLPRDMQAFYMRRLADEVAQNVVR
;
A
#
# COMPACT_ATOMS: atom_id res chain seq x y z
N MET A 1 -9.03 66.38 45.95
CA MET A 1 -8.42 66.93 44.73
C MET A 1 -8.04 65.75 43.87
N ASP A 2 -8.86 65.51 42.85
CA ASP A 2 -8.63 64.53 41.80
C ASP A 2 -7.45 64.96 40.91
N VAL A 3 -6.58 64.01 40.55
CA VAL A 3 -5.76 64.08 39.35
C VAL A 3 -5.92 62.74 38.61
N PRO A 4 -6.26 62.72 37.30
CA PRO A 4 -6.78 61.53 36.64
C PRO A 4 -5.69 60.59 36.14
N ALA A 5 -6.04 59.30 36.08
CA ALA A 5 -5.26 58.23 35.50
C ALA A 5 -4.97 58.48 34.00
N SER A 6 -3.69 58.41 33.63
CA SER A 6 -3.24 58.45 32.24
C SER A 6 -3.65 57.16 31.51
N ILE A 7 -4.46 57.34 30.46
CA ILE A 7 -4.86 56.30 29.53
C ILE A 7 -3.63 55.89 28.71
N ILE A 8 -3.08 54.71 29.01
CA ILE A 8 -2.13 54.02 28.12
C ILE A 8 -2.93 53.55 26.90
N ARG A 9 -2.71 54.20 25.75
CA ARG A 9 -3.25 53.74 24.47
C ARG A 9 -2.59 52.41 24.10
N PRO A 10 -3.34 51.38 23.66
CA PRO A 10 -2.72 50.17 23.12
C PRO A 10 -1.95 50.54 21.85
N GLN A 11 -0.65 50.27 21.85
CA GLN A 11 0.17 50.37 20.64
C GLN A 11 -0.40 49.42 19.59
N ARG A 12 -0.74 49.97 18.42
CA ARG A 12 -1.13 49.19 17.24
C ARG A 12 0.02 48.25 16.87
N VAL A 13 -0.14 46.97 17.18
CA VAL A 13 0.62 45.88 16.55
C VAL A 13 0.39 46.02 15.05
N ALA A 14 1.48 46.11 14.27
CA ALA A 14 1.41 46.15 12.81
C ALA A 14 0.55 44.97 12.33
N ALA A 15 -0.56 45.27 11.66
CA ALA A 15 -1.52 44.26 11.24
C ALA A 15 -0.88 43.39 10.16
N ARG A 16 -0.78 42.08 10.42
CA ARG A 16 -0.33 41.08 9.42
C ARG A 16 -1.15 41.22 8.15
N SER A 17 -0.49 41.08 6.99
CA SER A 17 -1.20 41.09 5.71
C SER A 17 -2.19 39.92 5.63
N ALA A 18 -3.27 40.07 4.85
CA ALA A 18 -4.27 39.00 4.69
C ALA A 18 -3.65 37.71 4.11
N LYS A 19 -2.62 37.86 3.26
CA LYS A 19 -1.89 36.74 2.64
C LYS A 19 -1.09 35.93 3.68
N GLU A 20 -0.41 36.61 4.61
CA GLU A 20 0.34 35.93 5.68
C GLU A 20 -0.57 35.18 6.63
N ARG A 21 -1.73 35.75 7.01
CA ARG A 21 -2.70 35.05 7.87
C ARG A 21 -3.26 33.80 7.21
N ALA A 22 -3.62 33.88 5.93
CA ALA A 22 -4.11 32.73 5.18
C ALA A 22 -3.05 31.62 5.07
N GLN A 23 -1.77 31.99 4.91
CA GLN A 23 -0.66 31.04 4.91
C GLN A 23 -0.47 30.38 6.29
N ASP A 24 -0.50 31.18 7.37
CA ASP A 24 -0.40 30.69 8.75
C ASP A 24 -1.55 29.70 9.06
N GLU A 25 -2.78 29.98 8.61
CA GLU A 25 -3.94 29.09 8.76
C GLU A 25 -3.72 27.72 8.10
N LEU A 26 -3.14 27.68 6.90
CA LEU A 26 -2.83 26.44 6.20
C LEU A 26 -1.73 25.64 6.92
N VAL A 27 -0.71 26.32 7.45
CA VAL A 27 0.32 25.69 8.29
C VAL A 27 -0.32 25.10 9.55
N MET A 28 -1.23 25.82 10.22
CA MET A 28 -1.94 25.29 11.39
C MET A 28 -2.79 24.04 11.08
N GLN A 29 -3.26 23.86 9.84
CA GLN A 29 -3.99 22.66 9.44
C GLN A 29 -3.11 21.41 9.36
N THR A 30 -1.80 21.56 9.16
CA THR A 30 -0.85 20.42 9.13
C THR A 30 -0.83 19.65 10.46
N ASN A 31 -1.04 20.36 11.58
CA ASN A 31 -1.20 19.77 12.92
C ASN A 31 -2.30 18.71 12.95
N SER A 32 -3.45 18.94 12.32
CA SER A 32 -4.55 17.96 12.32
C SER A 32 -4.13 16.63 11.68
N SER A 33 -3.33 16.66 10.61
CA SER A 33 -2.89 15.45 9.90
C SER A 33 -1.87 14.64 10.70
N SER A 34 -0.90 15.33 11.33
CA SER A 34 0.13 14.69 12.15
C SER A 34 -0.45 14.06 13.41
N ILE A 35 -1.37 14.75 14.09
CA ILE A 35 -1.97 14.28 15.35
C ILE A 35 -2.89 13.08 15.12
N VAL A 36 -3.59 13.00 13.98
CA VAL A 36 -4.34 11.77 13.61
C VAL A 36 -3.39 10.57 13.51
N SER A 37 -2.19 10.76 12.98
CA SER A 37 -1.21 9.69 12.82
C SER A 37 -0.55 9.32 14.16
N LYS A 38 -0.19 10.32 14.99
CA LYS A 38 0.29 10.09 16.37
C LYS A 38 -0.76 9.34 17.22
N ARG A 39 -2.04 9.68 17.09
CA ARG A 39 -3.15 8.96 17.75
C ARG A 39 -3.31 7.52 17.27
N SER A 40 -3.09 7.27 15.99
CA SER A 40 -3.09 5.90 15.45
C SER A 40 -2.02 5.06 16.14
N VAL A 41 -0.81 5.62 16.31
CA VAL A 41 0.30 4.97 17.02
C VAL A 41 -0.04 4.78 18.50
N GLU A 42 -0.49 5.82 19.21
CA GLU A 42 -0.90 5.75 20.62
C GLU A 42 -1.82 4.57 20.89
N ARG A 43 -2.88 4.40 20.09
CA ARG A 43 -3.85 3.33 20.30
C ARG A 43 -3.33 1.93 19.92
N ILE A 44 -2.39 1.82 18.97
CA ILE A 44 -1.95 0.52 18.43
C ILE A 44 -0.65 0.04 19.10
N TYR A 45 0.31 0.94 19.31
CA TYR A 45 1.65 0.65 19.81
C TYR A 45 1.79 0.86 21.31
N TYR A 46 0.94 1.70 21.91
CA TYR A 46 0.94 2.00 23.35
C TYR A 46 -0.45 1.76 23.97
N PRO A 47 -1.05 0.55 23.82
CA PRO A 47 -2.41 0.28 24.27
C PRO A 47 -2.58 0.41 25.80
N ASP A 48 -1.50 0.19 26.54
CA ASP A 48 -1.49 0.18 28.01
C ASP A 48 -1.09 1.55 28.62
N GLU A 49 -0.77 2.55 27.78
CA GLU A 49 -0.52 3.92 28.23
C GLU A 49 -1.81 4.76 28.17
N PRO A 50 -1.95 5.84 28.97
CA PRO A 50 -3.04 6.80 28.82
C PRO A 50 -3.05 7.42 27.42
N HIS A 51 -4.24 7.43 26.79
CA HIS A 51 -4.40 7.96 25.44
C HIS A 51 -4.72 9.45 25.46
N TYR A 52 -3.70 10.31 25.41
CA TYR A 52 -3.83 11.77 25.46
C TYR A 52 -4.23 12.40 24.12
N PHE A 53 -3.78 11.86 22.97
CA PHE A 53 -4.12 12.44 21.66
C PHE A 53 -5.63 12.39 21.37
N ARG A 54 -6.39 11.51 22.03
CA ARG A 54 -7.85 11.39 21.90
C ARG A 54 -8.62 12.66 22.26
N TYR A 55 -8.07 13.52 23.10
CA TYR A 55 -8.71 14.77 23.52
C TYR A 55 -8.60 15.87 22.45
N PHE A 56 -7.56 15.80 21.62
CA PHE A 56 -7.31 16.74 20.53
C PHE A 56 -7.94 16.29 19.20
N VAL A 57 -7.95 14.97 18.96
CA VAL A 57 -8.62 14.37 17.81
C VAL A 57 -9.57 13.30 18.33
N LYS A 58 -10.89 13.52 18.25
CA LYS A 58 -11.91 12.61 18.82
C LYS A 58 -12.16 11.35 18.00
N LYS A 59 -12.18 11.43 16.67
CA LYS A 59 -12.43 10.28 15.77
C LYS A 59 -11.16 9.48 15.51
N PHE A 60 -11.16 8.19 15.88
CA PHE A 60 -10.01 7.32 15.63
C PHE A 60 -9.95 6.99 14.14
N GLN A 61 -8.76 7.13 13.56
CA GLN A 61 -8.48 6.73 12.19
C GLN A 61 -7.17 5.96 12.17
N ARG A 62 -7.25 4.64 11.93
CA ARG A 62 -6.08 3.80 11.75
C ARG A 62 -5.32 4.24 10.50
N ARG A 63 -3.99 4.35 10.59
CA ARG A 63 -3.09 4.48 9.44
C ARG A 63 -2.52 3.13 9.02
N ALA A 64 -1.97 3.07 7.80
CA ALA A 64 -1.27 1.89 7.29
C ALA A 64 -0.02 1.59 8.14
N PRO A 65 0.44 0.32 8.22
CA PRO A 65 1.61 -0.07 9.00
C PRO A 65 2.86 0.78 8.74
N LEU A 66 3.15 1.09 7.47
CA LEU A 66 4.23 2.02 7.07
C LEU A 66 4.14 3.37 7.78
N ILE A 67 2.97 3.99 7.81
CA ILE A 67 2.75 5.30 8.43
C ILE A 67 2.85 5.19 9.95
N ASN A 68 2.23 4.17 10.55
CA ASN A 68 2.32 3.97 12.00
C ASN A 68 3.77 3.75 12.45
N ARG A 69 4.53 2.88 11.77
CA ARG A 69 5.93 2.60 12.12
C ARG A 69 6.81 3.84 11.96
N GLY A 70 6.57 4.66 10.94
CA GLY A 70 7.23 5.97 10.79
C GLY A 70 6.90 6.97 11.90
N TYR A 71 5.63 7.10 12.29
CA TYR A 71 5.23 7.98 13.40
C TYR A 71 5.64 7.43 14.77
N HIS A 72 5.70 6.11 14.94
CA HIS A 72 6.27 5.48 16.12
C HIS A 72 7.74 5.87 16.26
N LEU A 73 8.52 5.75 15.19
CA LEU A 73 9.93 6.15 15.20
C LEU A 73 10.10 7.65 15.50
N ARG A 74 9.27 8.52 14.92
CA ARG A 74 9.28 9.96 15.23
C ARG A 74 9.03 10.24 16.71
N LEU A 75 7.95 9.67 17.27
CA LEU A 75 7.62 9.84 18.69
C LEU A 75 8.73 9.28 19.59
N HIS A 76 9.26 8.10 19.25
CA HIS A 76 10.32 7.43 20.00
C HIS A 76 11.61 8.24 20.04
N VAL A 77 12.02 8.86 18.92
CA VAL A 77 13.23 9.70 18.88
C VAL A 77 13.09 10.90 19.81
N ILE A 78 11.97 11.63 19.74
CA ILE A 78 11.75 12.80 20.58
C ILE A 78 11.70 12.39 22.06
N ASP A 79 11.01 11.29 22.39
CA ASP A 79 11.00 10.70 23.74
C ASP A 79 12.42 10.39 24.24
N VAL A 80 13.23 9.68 23.45
CA VAL A 80 14.62 9.36 23.82
C VAL A 80 15.46 10.61 24.05
N ALA A 81 15.35 11.62 23.18
CA ALA A 81 16.11 12.87 23.31
C ALA A 81 15.72 13.62 24.60
N VAL A 82 14.42 13.77 24.87
CA VAL A 82 13.89 14.46 26.04
C VAL A 82 14.20 13.67 27.32
N ARG A 83 14.02 12.34 27.30
CA ARG A 83 14.33 11.46 28.44
C ARG A 83 15.81 11.48 28.81
N ARG A 84 16.72 11.51 27.82
CA ARG A 84 18.17 11.65 28.07
C ARG A 84 18.50 13.00 28.70
N PHE A 85 17.90 14.08 28.20
CA PHE A 85 18.05 15.41 28.78
C PHE A 85 17.55 15.47 30.23
N LEU A 86 16.34 14.97 30.48
CA LEU A 86 15.75 14.93 31.82
C LEU A 86 16.51 13.98 32.76
N GLY A 87 17.15 12.92 32.25
CA GLY A 87 17.93 11.98 33.07
C GLY A 87 19.30 12.49 33.54
N ARG A 88 19.86 13.53 32.90
CA ARG A 88 21.20 14.02 33.24
C ARG A 88 21.25 14.83 34.54
N PRO A 89 22.35 14.82 35.31
CA PRO A 89 22.51 15.72 36.46
C PRO A 89 22.42 17.20 36.04
N SER A 90 21.74 18.04 36.82
CA SER A 90 21.59 19.48 36.52
C SER A 90 22.36 20.43 37.44
N ASN A 91 23.17 19.93 38.37
CA ASN A 91 23.96 20.77 39.29
C ASN A 91 23.14 21.90 39.95
N ASN A 92 21.96 21.56 40.50
CA ASN A 92 20.99 22.48 41.10
C ASN A 92 20.33 23.50 40.14
N LYS A 93 20.49 23.34 38.81
CA LYS A 93 19.75 24.11 37.81
C LYS A 93 18.40 23.49 37.49
N THR A 94 17.45 24.35 37.13
CA THR A 94 16.12 23.96 36.65
C THR A 94 16.20 23.48 35.21
N LYS A 95 15.66 22.30 34.90
CA LYS A 95 15.57 21.80 33.52
C LYS A 95 14.32 22.34 32.85
N VAL A 96 14.45 22.86 31.64
CA VAL A 96 13.34 23.46 30.90
C VAL A 96 13.23 22.82 29.53
N VAL A 97 12.13 22.12 29.24
CA VAL A 97 11.83 21.57 27.92
C VAL A 97 10.90 22.53 27.19
N VAL A 98 11.35 23.10 26.09
CA VAL A 98 10.59 24.06 25.27
C VAL A 98 10.22 23.43 23.94
N ASN A 99 8.92 23.17 23.73
CA ASN A 99 8.40 22.59 22.51
C ASN A 99 7.97 23.71 21.54
N LEU A 100 8.77 23.91 20.48
CA LEU A 100 8.63 24.98 19.50
C LEU A 100 7.71 24.52 18.35
N GLY A 101 6.57 25.20 18.21
CA GLY A 101 5.52 24.78 17.28
C GLY A 101 4.87 23.48 17.74
N CYS A 102 4.50 23.44 19.03
CA CYS A 102 4.06 22.24 19.71
C CYS A 102 2.75 21.66 19.15
N GLY A 103 1.98 22.41 18.38
CA GLY A 103 0.67 21.96 17.88
C GLY A 103 -0.21 21.43 19.01
N SER A 104 -0.83 20.28 18.77
CA SER A 104 -1.57 19.52 19.78
C SER A 104 -0.76 18.38 20.39
N ASP A 105 0.56 18.52 20.42
CA ASP A 105 1.45 17.51 21.00
C ASP A 105 1.21 17.35 22.51
N VAL A 106 1.44 16.13 23.00
CA VAL A 106 1.14 15.71 24.37
C VAL A 106 2.38 15.26 25.14
N LEU A 107 3.56 15.61 24.63
CA LEU A 107 4.86 15.28 25.19
C LEU A 107 4.97 15.50 26.71
N PRO A 108 4.51 16.63 27.31
CA PRO A 108 4.61 16.82 28.76
C PRO A 108 3.87 15.75 29.56
N TRP A 109 2.66 15.37 29.14
CA TRP A 109 1.86 14.34 29.82
C TRP A 109 2.44 12.93 29.61
N GLN A 110 3.00 12.65 28.43
CA GLN A 110 3.72 11.40 28.19
C GLN A 110 4.97 11.28 29.07
N CYS A 111 5.74 12.36 29.23
CA CYS A 111 6.89 12.40 30.13
C CYS A 111 6.49 12.11 31.58
N MET A 112 5.43 12.77 32.08
CA MET A 112 4.91 12.56 33.43
C MET A 112 4.38 11.14 33.65
N THR A 113 3.88 10.48 32.59
CA THR A 113 3.41 9.08 32.67
C THR A 113 4.59 8.10 32.70
N ARG A 114 5.55 8.27 31.79
CA ARG A 114 6.60 7.28 31.54
C ARG A 114 7.76 7.37 32.53
N TYR A 115 8.08 8.57 33.03
CA TYR A 115 9.20 8.81 33.92
C TYR A 115 8.95 9.99 34.89
N PRO A 116 7.93 9.90 35.76
CA PRO A 116 7.54 11.00 36.66
C PRO A 116 8.67 11.49 37.57
N ASP A 117 9.48 10.58 38.14
CA ASP A 117 10.57 10.95 39.07
C ASP A 117 11.63 11.81 38.38
N THR A 118 11.96 11.48 37.13
CA THR A 118 12.93 12.22 36.31
C THR A 118 12.41 13.60 35.88
N CYS A 119 11.08 13.78 35.86
CA CYS A 119 10.44 15.06 35.56
C CYS A 119 10.34 15.99 36.78
N GLN A 120 10.65 15.52 37.99
CA GLN A 120 10.52 16.32 39.20
C GLN A 120 11.44 17.56 39.14
N GLY A 121 10.85 18.74 39.34
CA GLY A 121 11.57 20.02 39.25
C GLY A 121 11.88 20.47 37.82
N ALA A 122 11.42 19.75 36.79
CA ALA A 122 11.49 20.21 35.41
C ALA A 122 10.30 21.09 35.02
N LYS A 123 10.52 22.01 34.09
CA LYS A 123 9.49 22.87 33.49
C LYS A 123 9.27 22.50 32.03
N PHE A 124 8.03 22.27 31.64
CA PHE A 124 7.62 22.08 30.25
C PHE A 124 6.95 23.35 29.73
N ILE A 125 7.34 23.82 28.56
CA ILE A 125 6.82 25.03 27.93
C ILE A 125 6.43 24.71 26.49
N ASP A 126 5.15 24.85 26.19
CA ASP A 126 4.60 24.71 24.84
C ASP A 126 4.46 26.08 24.18
N ILE A 127 5.01 26.23 22.97
CA ILE A 127 4.93 27.47 22.18
C ILE A 127 4.32 27.17 20.81
N ASP A 128 3.29 27.91 20.45
CA ASP A 128 2.71 27.89 19.09
C ASP A 128 1.95 29.20 18.84
N PHE A 129 1.36 29.35 17.65
CA PHE A 129 0.54 30.50 17.31
C PHE A 129 -0.58 30.73 18.35
N PRO A 130 -0.93 32.00 18.64
CA PRO A 130 -1.94 32.35 19.64
C PRO A 130 -3.27 31.60 19.49
N ASP A 131 -3.75 31.45 18.25
CA ASP A 131 -5.04 30.80 17.96
C ASP A 131 -5.01 29.31 18.28
N LEU A 132 -3.90 28.63 17.97
CA LEU A 132 -3.73 27.21 18.23
C LEU A 132 -3.55 26.95 19.72
N MET A 133 -2.75 27.78 20.40
CA MET A 133 -2.56 27.67 21.84
C MET A 133 -3.83 27.99 22.63
N SER A 134 -4.66 28.92 22.16
CA SER A 134 -5.97 29.18 22.78
C SER A 134 -6.90 27.96 22.73
N LYS A 135 -6.89 27.22 21.60
CA LYS A 135 -7.62 25.95 21.47
C LYS A 135 -7.04 24.88 22.41
N LYS A 136 -5.71 24.73 22.43
CA LYS A 136 -5.02 23.78 23.32
C LYS A 136 -5.33 24.06 24.80
N ARG A 137 -5.23 25.33 25.23
CA ARG A 137 -5.61 25.78 26.58
C ARG A 137 -7.02 25.35 26.96
N THR A 138 -7.98 25.60 26.07
CA THR A 138 -9.38 25.25 26.31
C THR A 138 -9.55 23.74 26.51
N ILE A 139 -8.88 22.92 25.71
CA ILE A 139 -8.92 21.46 25.86
C ILE A 139 -8.28 21.03 27.17
N VAL A 140 -7.10 21.57 27.52
CA VAL A 140 -6.39 21.22 28.76
C VAL A 140 -7.23 21.56 29.99
N LEU A 141 -7.79 22.77 30.08
CA LEU A 141 -8.59 23.20 31.23
C LEU A 141 -9.91 22.43 31.38
N ASN A 142 -10.51 21.99 30.27
CA ASN A 142 -11.79 21.27 30.29
C ASN A 142 -11.63 19.74 30.38
N THR A 143 -10.39 19.23 30.47
CA THR A 143 -10.11 17.78 30.51
C THR A 143 -9.38 17.45 31.80
N PRO A 144 -10.06 16.88 32.82
CA PRO A 144 -9.46 16.58 34.13
C PRO A 144 -8.18 15.74 34.04
N GLU A 145 -8.10 14.80 33.10
CA GLU A 145 -6.93 13.94 32.88
C GLU A 145 -5.71 14.71 32.35
N LEU A 146 -5.91 15.91 31.79
CA LEU A 146 -4.83 16.81 31.37
C LEU A 146 -4.56 17.88 32.43
N SER A 147 -5.60 18.41 33.06
CA SER A 147 -5.46 19.53 34.01
C SER A 147 -4.83 19.09 35.33
N SER A 148 -5.32 18.00 35.91
CA SER A 148 -4.93 17.52 37.25
C SER A 148 -3.43 17.22 37.39
N VAL A 149 -2.73 16.92 36.29
CA VAL A 149 -1.29 16.61 36.28
C VAL A 149 -0.43 17.82 36.64
N PHE A 150 -0.90 19.04 36.33
CA PHE A 150 -0.10 20.26 36.46
C PHE A 150 -0.81 21.38 37.22
N GLU A 151 -1.92 21.09 37.92
CA GLU A 151 -2.60 22.07 38.78
C GLU A 151 -1.72 22.47 39.99
N PRO A 152 -1.88 23.71 40.52
CA PRO A 152 -2.83 24.75 40.11
C PRO A 152 -2.36 25.56 38.89
N PHE A 153 -3.33 26.02 38.08
CA PHE A 153 -3.06 26.87 36.92
C PHE A 153 -3.44 28.34 37.14
N TYR A 154 -2.59 29.22 36.62
CA TYR A 154 -2.82 30.65 36.45
C TYR A 154 -3.09 30.95 34.98
N THR A 155 -4.28 31.45 34.67
CA THR A 155 -4.67 31.79 33.30
C THR A 155 -4.29 33.23 32.96
N ASN A 156 -3.82 33.46 31.72
CA ASN A 156 -3.41 34.80 31.23
C ASN A 156 -2.37 35.46 32.16
N ALA A 157 -1.33 34.70 32.53
CA ALA A 157 -0.33 35.10 33.52
C ALA A 157 0.63 36.21 33.05
N GLY A 158 0.49 36.69 31.81
CA GLY A 158 1.26 37.78 31.24
C GLY A 158 1.01 37.94 29.75
N GLU A 159 1.65 38.93 29.13
CA GLU A 159 1.64 39.08 27.67
C GLU A 159 2.18 37.79 27.01
N HIS A 160 1.43 37.24 26.06
CA HIS A 160 1.66 35.94 25.40
C HIS A 160 1.55 34.67 26.28
N VAL A 161 1.53 34.76 27.62
CA VAL A 161 1.45 33.59 28.52
C VAL A 161 -0.01 33.24 28.82
N LEU A 162 -0.53 32.21 28.16
CA LEU A 162 -1.95 31.83 28.23
C LEU A 162 -2.28 30.95 29.44
N LEU A 163 -1.33 30.09 29.85
CA LEU A 163 -1.47 29.17 30.96
C LEU A 163 -0.11 29.00 31.65
N LYS A 164 -0.07 29.02 32.98
CA LYS A 164 1.14 28.82 33.78
C LYS A 164 0.81 27.99 35.03
N SER A 165 1.61 26.98 35.33
CA SER A 165 1.70 26.31 36.63
C SER A 165 3.16 26.19 37.04
N ASP A 166 3.49 25.41 38.07
CA ASP A 166 4.86 25.19 38.51
C ASP A 166 5.67 24.39 37.49
N MET A 167 5.10 23.33 36.90
CA MET A 167 5.79 22.44 35.96
C MET A 167 5.39 22.61 34.49
N TYR A 168 4.30 23.33 34.17
CA TYR A 168 3.84 23.49 32.77
C TYR A 168 3.47 24.93 32.43
N ALA A 169 3.72 25.37 31.19
CA ALA A 169 3.28 26.65 30.68
C ALA A 169 2.94 26.61 29.18
N GLN A 170 2.06 27.52 28.75
CA GLN A 170 1.63 27.70 27.36
C GLN A 170 1.86 29.15 26.93
N ILE A 171 2.62 29.32 25.83
CA ILE A 171 2.92 30.62 25.23
C ILE A 171 2.27 30.68 23.84
N GLY A 172 1.35 31.63 23.65
CA GLY A 172 0.77 31.96 22.35
C GLY A 172 1.59 33.04 21.65
N CYS A 173 2.57 32.64 20.85
CA CYS A 173 3.45 33.57 20.14
C CYS A 173 3.90 33.02 18.78
N ASP A 174 4.16 33.93 17.85
CA ASP A 174 4.77 33.61 16.57
C ASP A 174 6.26 33.33 16.78
N LEU A 175 6.75 32.15 16.37
CA LEU A 175 8.14 31.74 16.58
C LEU A 175 9.16 32.72 15.99
N ARG A 176 8.78 33.50 14.98
CA ARG A 176 9.64 34.54 14.37
C ARG A 176 9.93 35.72 15.30
N LYS A 177 9.16 35.88 16.38
CA LYS A 177 9.27 36.99 17.33
C LYS A 177 10.01 36.57 18.60
N THR A 178 11.27 36.21 18.44
CA THR A 178 12.13 35.67 19.51
C THR A 178 12.21 36.58 20.75
N ALA A 179 12.24 37.91 20.56
CA ALA A 179 12.23 38.88 21.67
C ALA A 179 10.95 38.82 22.52
N ASP A 180 9.79 38.55 21.92
CA ASP A 180 8.52 38.41 22.65
C ASP A 180 8.46 37.06 23.38
N ILE A 181 9.05 36.01 22.77
CA ILE A 181 9.19 34.69 23.40
C ILE A 181 10.09 34.77 24.63
N GLU A 182 11.22 35.48 24.57
CA GLU A 182 12.15 35.63 25.69
C GLU A 182 11.51 36.36 26.89
N LYS A 183 10.71 37.40 26.63
CA LYS A 183 9.90 38.06 27.67
C LYS A 183 8.90 37.07 28.28
N ALA A 184 8.18 36.30 27.47
CA ALA A 184 7.21 35.32 27.94
C ALA A 184 7.89 34.17 28.74
N LEU A 185 9.07 33.70 28.32
CA LEU A 185 9.85 32.71 29.05
C LEU A 185 10.26 33.23 30.44
N SER A 186 10.70 34.49 30.52
CA SER A 186 11.06 35.13 31.79
C SER A 186 9.87 35.15 32.77
N ILE A 187 8.67 35.45 32.26
CA ILE A 187 7.41 35.38 33.04
C ILE A 187 7.09 33.94 33.47
N CYS A 188 7.32 32.94 32.62
CA CYS A 188 7.04 31.54 32.93
C CYS A 188 7.97 30.93 33.98
N LEU A 189 9.25 31.32 33.97
CA LEU A 189 10.31 30.72 34.78
C LEU A 189 10.45 31.38 36.16
N ASN A 190 10.23 32.69 36.29
CA ASN A 190 10.56 33.45 37.51
C ASN A 190 12.02 33.24 37.98
N LEU A 191 12.93 32.89 37.07
CA LEU A 191 14.35 32.59 37.33
C LEU A 191 15.20 33.31 36.30
N ASN A 192 16.49 33.54 36.61
CA ASN A 192 17.42 34.02 35.59
C ASN A 192 17.71 32.87 34.61
N PRO A 193 17.90 33.17 33.31
CA PRO A 193 18.29 32.14 32.34
C PRO A 193 19.56 31.36 32.73
N SER A 194 20.48 31.96 33.49
CA SER A 194 21.69 31.30 34.02
C SER A 194 21.41 30.12 34.96
N ASP A 195 20.26 30.15 35.62
CA ASP A 195 19.83 29.14 36.62
C ASP A 195 19.11 27.96 35.96
N CYS A 196 18.95 28.00 34.63
CA CYS A 196 18.24 27.02 33.83
C CYS A 196 19.18 26.27 32.88
N ILE A 197 18.77 25.07 32.50
CA ILE A 197 19.29 24.33 31.34
C ILE A 197 18.11 24.08 30.41
N PHE A 198 18.23 24.44 29.15
CA PHE A 198 17.15 24.38 28.16
C PHE A 198 17.31 23.20 27.20
N MET A 199 16.18 22.58 26.86
CA MET A 199 16.06 21.61 25.77
C MET A 199 14.95 22.11 24.84
N PHE A 200 15.35 22.58 23.67
CA PHE A 200 14.44 22.96 22.61
C PHE A 200 14.09 21.75 21.76
N VAL A 201 12.80 21.56 21.51
CA VAL A 201 12.30 20.54 20.59
C VAL A 201 11.56 21.24 19.46
N ALA A 202 11.96 20.98 18.22
CA ALA A 202 11.26 21.42 17.03
C ALA A 202 10.94 20.20 16.15
N GLU A 203 9.76 19.62 16.35
CA GLU A 203 9.34 18.43 15.59
C GLU A 203 8.47 18.82 14.38
N VAL A 204 9.10 18.91 13.21
CA VAL A 204 8.45 19.26 11.92
C VAL A 204 7.60 20.53 12.05
N SER A 205 8.18 21.57 12.66
CA SER A 205 7.51 22.85 12.91
C SER A 205 8.16 24.00 12.16
N ILE A 206 9.47 24.22 12.38
CA ILE A 206 10.19 25.35 11.79
C ILE A 206 10.46 25.19 10.28
N THR A 207 10.36 23.98 9.73
CA THR A 207 10.56 23.70 8.29
C THR A 207 9.58 24.44 7.37
N TYR A 208 8.43 24.91 7.89
CA TYR A 208 7.43 25.67 7.14
C TYR A 208 7.72 27.17 7.10
N MET A 209 8.62 27.65 7.97
CA MET A 209 9.03 29.05 8.04
C MET A 209 9.99 29.38 6.89
N GLU A 210 10.05 30.66 6.50
CA GLU A 210 11.16 31.13 5.66
C GLU A 210 12.49 30.78 6.32
N THR A 211 13.51 30.43 5.53
CA THR A 211 14.79 29.93 6.07
C THR A 211 15.40 30.90 7.07
N GLN A 212 15.38 32.20 6.78
CA GLN A 212 15.86 33.24 7.69
C GLN A 212 15.11 33.22 9.04
N GLY A 213 13.80 32.98 9.03
CA GLY A 213 13.00 32.90 10.26
C GLY A 213 13.32 31.65 11.08
N ALA A 214 13.48 30.49 10.42
CA ALA A 214 13.87 29.25 11.09
C ALA A 214 15.29 29.36 11.68
N ASP A 215 16.23 29.92 10.92
CA ASP A 215 17.61 30.14 11.37
C ASP A 215 17.67 31.12 12.56
N GLY A 216 16.87 32.20 12.53
CA GLY A 216 16.76 33.13 13.65
C GLY A 216 16.25 32.49 14.94
N VAL A 217 15.37 31.48 14.86
CA VAL A 217 14.93 30.70 16.03
C VAL A 217 16.06 29.82 16.57
N ILE A 218 16.81 29.15 15.68
CA ILE A 218 17.94 28.29 16.05
C ILE A 218 19.07 29.11 16.69
N GLU A 219 19.38 30.28 16.14
CA GLU A 219 20.39 31.22 16.65
C GLU A 219 19.97 31.83 17.99
N TRP A 220 18.72 32.26 18.11
CA TRP A 220 18.21 32.75 19.39
C TRP A 220 18.30 31.68 20.48
N ALA A 221 17.92 30.44 20.19
CA ALA A 221 17.99 29.36 21.15
C ALA A 221 19.44 29.07 21.62
N SER A 222 20.44 29.27 20.74
CA SER A 222 21.86 29.09 21.10
C SER A 222 22.41 30.23 21.98
N SER A 223 21.78 31.41 21.95
CA SER A 223 22.16 32.56 22.77
C SER A 223 21.81 32.44 24.26
N LEU A 224 20.93 31.49 24.62
CA LEU A 224 20.59 31.22 26.01
C LEU A 224 21.71 30.42 26.69
N SER A 225 21.79 30.51 28.02
CA SER A 225 22.88 29.99 28.88
C SER A 225 23.39 28.58 28.49
N GLN A 226 22.83 27.51 29.06
CA GLN A 226 23.10 26.13 28.68
C GLN A 226 21.88 25.59 27.94
N ALA A 227 22.03 25.38 26.64
CA ALA A 227 20.96 24.96 25.77
C ALA A 227 21.32 23.70 24.97
N GLU A 228 20.30 22.90 24.73
CA GLU A 228 20.29 21.78 23.80
C GLU A 228 19.15 21.96 22.81
N PHE A 229 19.33 21.49 21.58
CA PHE A 229 18.32 21.55 20.53
C PHE A 229 18.13 20.17 19.90
N CYS A 230 16.88 19.74 19.80
CA CYS A 230 16.45 18.56 19.06
C CYS A 230 15.53 18.98 17.92
N LEU A 231 16.06 18.99 16.71
CA LEU A 231 15.30 19.25 15.48
C LEU A 231 14.94 17.91 14.82
N LEU A 232 13.69 17.75 14.40
CA LEU A 232 13.28 16.66 13.50
C LEU A 232 12.58 17.27 12.29
N GLU A 233 13.20 17.18 11.11
CA GLU A 233 12.62 17.73 9.87
C GLU A 233 13.06 16.97 8.62
N GLN A 234 12.56 17.37 7.45
CA GLN A 234 12.86 16.73 6.18
C GLN A 234 14.23 17.13 5.62
N ILE A 235 14.82 16.24 4.82
CA ILE A 235 16.02 16.48 4.01
C ILE A 235 15.85 15.84 2.62
N LEU A 236 16.71 16.25 1.68
CA LEU A 236 16.77 15.79 0.29
C LEU A 236 18.15 15.14 0.01
N PRO A 237 18.47 13.99 0.64
CA PRO A 237 19.82 13.42 0.67
C PRO A 237 20.43 13.15 -0.70
N ASP A 238 19.60 12.95 -1.73
CA ASP A 238 20.04 12.73 -3.11
C ASP A 238 19.32 13.65 -4.12
N GLY A 239 19.00 14.86 -3.66
CA GLY A 239 18.45 15.95 -4.46
C GLY A 239 16.92 15.95 -4.62
N PRO A 240 16.35 17.07 -5.10
CA PRO A 240 14.90 17.25 -5.22
C PRO A 240 14.26 16.42 -6.36
N ASP A 241 15.06 15.93 -7.31
CA ASP A 241 14.58 15.09 -8.42
C ASP A 241 14.59 13.59 -8.09
N HIS A 242 15.09 13.19 -6.92
CA HIS A 242 14.87 11.84 -6.41
C HIS A 242 13.36 11.55 -6.32
N PRO A 243 12.85 10.40 -6.81
CA PRO A 243 11.40 10.16 -6.92
C PRO A 243 10.59 10.33 -5.62
N PHE A 244 11.16 9.91 -4.48
CA PHE A 244 10.53 10.14 -3.18
C PHE A 244 10.50 11.63 -2.83
N ALA A 245 11.62 12.34 -3.01
CA ALA A 245 11.74 13.77 -2.74
C ALA A 245 10.79 14.59 -3.60
N LYS A 246 10.74 14.33 -4.91
CA LYS A 246 9.81 14.95 -5.87
C LYS A 246 8.36 14.80 -5.42
N THR A 247 8.00 13.60 -4.96
CA THR A 247 6.64 13.29 -4.48
C THR A 247 6.32 14.01 -3.16
N MET A 248 7.26 14.01 -2.22
CA MET A 248 7.16 14.74 -0.95
C MET A 248 6.99 16.24 -1.17
N LEU A 249 7.85 16.86 -1.99
CA LEU A 249 7.78 18.29 -2.31
C LEU A 249 6.45 18.62 -2.99
N SER A 250 6.03 17.84 -3.99
CA SER A 250 4.75 18.04 -4.67
C SER A 250 3.55 17.95 -3.70
N HIS A 251 3.61 17.06 -2.71
CA HIS A 251 2.57 16.95 -1.69
C HIS A 251 2.45 18.25 -0.87
N PHE A 252 3.55 18.77 -0.36
CA PHE A 252 3.55 19.99 0.45
C PHE A 252 3.21 21.25 -0.37
N GLU A 253 3.59 21.29 -1.65
CA GLU A 253 3.13 22.33 -2.59
C GLU A 253 1.61 22.30 -2.81
N LYS A 254 1.02 21.11 -3.00
CA LYS A 254 -0.44 20.96 -3.14
C LYS A 254 -1.20 21.40 -1.88
N LEU A 255 -0.62 21.17 -0.70
CA LEU A 255 -1.16 21.66 0.57
C LEU A 255 -0.92 23.16 0.79
N LYS A 256 -0.18 23.82 -0.11
CA LYS A 256 0.26 25.22 0.02
C LYS A 256 1.06 25.47 1.31
N THR A 257 1.80 24.47 1.78
CA THR A 257 2.69 24.55 2.94
C THR A 257 4.08 24.03 2.55
N PRO A 258 4.78 24.71 1.62
CA PRO A 258 6.03 24.21 1.07
C PRO A 258 7.12 24.08 2.14
N LEU A 259 7.97 23.08 1.98
CA LEU A 259 9.17 22.90 2.79
C LEU A 259 10.25 23.86 2.26
N LYS A 260 10.70 24.81 3.08
CA LYS A 260 11.53 25.93 2.58
C LYS A 260 13.02 25.69 2.81
N SER A 261 13.40 25.36 4.05
CA SER A 261 14.80 25.16 4.45
C SER A 261 15.48 23.99 3.74
N VAL A 262 14.73 23.03 3.21
CA VAL A 262 15.26 21.83 2.55
C VAL A 262 16.08 22.10 1.27
N PHE A 263 15.91 23.27 0.64
CA PHE A 263 16.71 23.63 -0.53
C PHE A 263 18.06 24.25 -0.16
N GLU A 264 18.16 24.88 1.01
CA GLU A 264 19.40 25.46 1.53
C GLU A 264 20.19 24.45 2.37
N TYR A 265 19.48 23.57 3.09
CA TYR A 265 20.05 22.52 3.94
C TYR A 265 19.57 21.11 3.51
N PRO A 266 19.93 20.65 2.29
CA PRO A 266 19.36 19.44 1.70
C PRO A 266 19.87 18.13 2.30
N HIS A 267 20.99 18.09 3.01
CA HIS A 267 21.58 16.86 3.54
C HIS A 267 22.13 17.05 4.95
N LEU A 268 22.47 15.93 5.62
CA LEU A 268 22.91 15.92 7.02
C LEU A 268 24.09 16.87 7.26
N GLU A 269 25.08 16.87 6.37
CA GLU A 269 26.24 17.77 6.48
C GLU A 269 25.84 19.26 6.41
N ALA A 270 24.84 19.62 5.60
CA ALA A 270 24.38 21.00 5.50
C ALA A 270 23.64 21.42 6.78
N GLN A 271 22.86 20.51 7.39
CA GLN A 271 22.23 20.76 8.68
C GLN A 271 23.26 20.85 9.82
N HIS A 272 24.32 20.04 9.78
CA HIS A 272 25.43 20.14 10.73
C HIS A 272 26.10 21.53 10.67
N HIS A 273 26.44 21.99 9.46
CA HIS A 273 27.01 23.31 9.22
C HIS A 273 26.05 24.45 9.61
N ARG A 274 24.73 24.30 9.34
CA ARG A 274 23.70 25.26 9.73
C ARG A 274 23.74 25.51 11.23
N PHE A 275 23.66 24.47 12.06
CA PHE A 275 23.68 24.62 13.52
C PHE A 275 25.02 25.15 14.01
N SER A 276 26.14 24.65 13.47
CA SER A 276 27.48 25.10 13.85
C SER A 276 27.66 26.61 13.62
N ARG A 277 27.18 27.11 12.48
CA ARG A 277 27.21 28.54 12.15
C ARG A 277 26.30 29.38 13.04
N LEU A 278 25.18 28.83 13.50
CA LEU A 278 24.18 29.51 14.33
C LEU A 278 24.46 29.38 15.84
N GLY A 279 25.73 29.19 16.23
CA GLY A 279 26.19 29.27 17.62
C GLY A 279 26.19 27.95 18.41
N TRP A 280 25.97 26.81 17.76
CA TRP A 280 26.00 25.51 18.43
C TRP A 280 27.38 24.85 18.32
N SER A 281 28.05 24.63 19.46
CA SER A 281 29.43 24.13 19.51
C SER A 281 29.57 22.62 19.29
N HIS A 282 28.52 21.85 19.61
CA HIS A 282 28.50 20.41 19.44
C HIS A 282 27.23 20.02 18.67
N VAL A 283 27.37 19.46 17.48
CA VAL A 283 26.24 19.12 16.62
C VAL A 283 26.37 17.68 16.15
N LYS A 284 25.29 16.91 16.25
CA LYS A 284 25.16 15.58 15.65
C LYS A 284 23.94 15.56 14.76
N ALA A 285 24.14 15.23 13.49
CA ALA A 285 23.09 15.14 12.47
C ALA A 285 23.00 13.71 11.95
N ILE A 286 21.84 13.08 12.10
CA ILE A 286 21.60 11.70 11.64
C ILE A 286 20.23 11.58 10.96
N SER A 287 20.09 10.67 10.00
CA SER A 287 18.77 10.36 9.41
C SER A 287 17.94 9.48 10.35
N LEU A 288 16.62 9.45 10.18
CA LEU A 288 15.78 8.48 10.91
C LEU A 288 16.12 7.03 10.55
N TRP A 289 16.68 6.76 9.37
CA TRP A 289 17.16 5.42 9.02
C TRP A 289 18.41 5.04 9.83
N GLN A 290 19.33 5.99 10.02
CA GLN A 290 20.49 5.82 10.90
C GLN A 290 20.08 5.70 12.37
N VAL A 291 19.03 6.39 12.80
CA VAL A 291 18.41 6.16 14.13
C VAL A 291 17.89 4.73 14.23
N TRP A 292 17.11 4.27 13.24
CA TRP A 292 16.52 2.92 13.25
C TRP A 292 17.59 1.84 13.36
N THR A 293 18.72 2.00 12.67
CA THR A 293 19.81 1.02 12.63
C THR A 293 20.79 1.15 13.80
N ASN A 294 20.62 2.15 14.68
CA ASN A 294 21.50 2.38 15.82
C ASN A 294 20.85 1.91 17.14
N ASP A 295 21.47 0.91 17.77
CA ASP A 295 20.99 0.31 19.02
C ASP A 295 21.01 1.29 20.22
N GLU A 296 21.78 2.38 20.16
CA GLU A 296 21.72 3.44 21.18
C GLU A 296 20.35 4.13 21.19
N TRP A 297 19.70 4.27 20.03
CA TRP A 297 18.39 4.92 19.89
C TRP A 297 17.25 3.93 20.02
N ILE A 298 17.32 2.79 19.31
CA ILE A 298 16.32 1.74 19.37
C ILE A 298 17.00 0.37 19.33
N PRO A 299 17.14 -0.32 20.48
CA PRO A 299 17.77 -1.63 20.53
C PRO A 299 17.05 -2.66 19.65
N ALA A 300 17.79 -3.66 19.17
CA ALA A 300 17.24 -4.76 18.38
C ALA A 300 16.01 -5.43 19.03
N SER A 301 16.00 -5.60 20.35
CA SER A 301 14.84 -6.14 21.09
C SER A 301 13.57 -5.30 20.89
N LYS A 302 13.70 -3.97 20.94
CA LYS A 302 12.58 -3.05 20.68
C LYS A 302 12.15 -3.06 19.22
N ARG A 303 13.08 -3.16 18.27
CA ARG A 303 12.72 -3.32 16.85
C ARG A 303 11.89 -4.59 16.62
N LEU A 304 12.31 -5.70 17.23
CA LEU A 304 11.63 -7.00 17.13
C LEU A 304 10.22 -6.98 17.78
N GLU A 305 10.04 -6.26 18.90
CA GLU A 305 8.72 -6.11 19.53
C GLU A 305 7.69 -5.47 18.58
N LEU A 306 8.11 -4.57 17.68
CA LEU A 306 7.21 -3.89 16.74
C LEU A 306 6.59 -4.84 15.70
N ASP A 307 7.23 -5.97 15.40
CA ASP A 307 6.67 -6.99 14.50
C ASP A 307 5.55 -7.80 15.16
N LEU A 308 5.42 -7.75 16.49
CA LEU A 308 4.29 -8.35 17.23
C LEU A 308 3.06 -7.43 17.23
N VAL A 309 3.24 -6.12 17.01
CA VAL A 309 2.17 -5.12 17.06
C VAL A 309 1.32 -5.17 15.79
N GLU A 310 1.95 -5.14 14.62
CA GLU A 310 1.26 -5.31 13.34
C GLU A 310 2.17 -5.90 12.25
N PRO A 311 1.61 -6.67 11.30
CA PRO A 311 2.40 -7.25 10.20
C PRO A 311 3.00 -6.17 9.30
N PHE A 312 4.27 -6.34 8.94
CA PHE A 312 5.02 -5.33 8.19
C PHE A 312 5.93 -5.94 7.11
N ASP A 313 5.88 -5.37 5.88
CA ASP A 313 6.78 -5.75 4.79
C ASP A 313 7.12 -4.62 3.81
N GLU A 314 6.79 -3.37 4.15
CA GLU A 314 7.10 -2.17 3.35
C GLU A 314 8.48 -1.57 3.69
N TRP A 315 9.50 -2.42 3.86
CA TRP A 315 10.82 -2.03 4.35
C TRP A 315 11.55 -1.03 3.44
N GLU A 316 11.49 -1.21 2.12
CA GLU A 316 12.10 -0.25 1.20
C GLU A 316 11.45 1.13 1.33
N GLU A 317 10.13 1.19 1.50
CA GLU A 317 9.40 2.44 1.67
C GLU A 317 9.68 3.12 3.01
N PHE A 318 9.85 2.31 4.06
CA PHE A 318 10.21 2.81 5.38
C PHE A 318 11.64 3.40 5.38
N ALA A 319 12.58 2.75 4.72
CA ALA A 319 13.93 3.29 4.55
C ALA A 319 13.96 4.55 3.68
N LEU A 320 13.17 4.60 2.59
CA LEU A 320 12.99 5.81 1.80
C LEU A 320 12.48 6.96 2.68
N PHE A 321 11.40 6.74 3.45
CA PHE A 321 10.88 7.74 4.38
C PHE A 321 11.94 8.16 5.41
N ALA A 322 12.54 7.20 6.12
CA ALA A 322 13.41 7.48 7.23
C ALA A 322 14.75 8.11 6.80
N SER A 323 15.15 7.94 5.54
CA SER A 323 16.33 8.62 4.98
C SER A 323 16.05 10.08 4.57
N HIS A 324 14.80 10.45 4.30
CA HIS A 324 14.41 11.82 3.93
C HIS A 324 13.96 12.65 5.14
N TYR A 325 14.22 12.16 6.35
CA TYR A 325 14.00 12.87 7.61
C TYR A 325 15.28 12.77 8.44
N CYS A 326 15.66 13.87 9.07
CA CYS A 326 16.81 13.93 9.96
C CYS A 326 16.41 14.29 11.39
N VAL A 327 17.33 13.99 12.30
CA VAL A 327 17.33 14.38 13.70
C VAL A 327 18.64 15.09 13.94
N ILE A 328 18.57 16.34 14.39
CA ILE A 328 19.73 17.11 14.83
C ILE A 328 19.68 17.21 16.34
N THR A 329 20.73 16.77 17.02
CA THR A 329 20.96 17.05 18.44
C THR A 329 22.16 17.98 18.56
N ALA A 330 21.93 19.19 19.07
CA ALA A 330 22.96 20.21 19.22
C ALA A 330 23.08 20.69 20.67
N ARG A 331 24.27 21.09 21.11
CA ARG A 331 24.55 21.70 22.42
C ARG A 331 25.47 22.91 22.26
N ASN A 332 25.25 23.95 23.06
CA ASN A 332 26.15 25.13 23.10
C ASN A 332 27.19 25.07 24.24
N PHE A 333 27.15 24.04 25.08
CA PHE A 333 28.07 23.80 26.19
C PHE A 333 28.79 22.45 26.05
N ASP A 334 29.89 22.27 26.80
CA ASP A 334 30.69 21.05 26.80
C ASP A 334 29.86 19.87 27.37
N PRO A 335 29.67 18.77 26.62
CA PRO A 335 28.92 17.60 27.06
C PRO A 335 29.55 16.85 28.25
N GLY A 336 30.76 17.23 28.71
CA GLY A 336 31.55 16.37 29.59
C GLY A 336 32.02 15.13 28.82
N THR A 337 32.83 14.29 29.46
CA THR A 337 33.48 13.12 28.83
C THR A 337 32.48 12.00 28.48
N GLU A 338 31.51 12.26 27.60
CA GLU A 338 30.77 11.24 26.88
C GLU A 338 31.62 10.87 25.66
N SER A 339 32.44 9.82 25.82
CA SER A 339 33.10 9.12 24.73
C SER A 339 32.05 8.40 23.87
N GLY A 340 31.27 9.16 23.11
CA GLY A 340 30.44 8.62 22.04
C GLY A 340 31.32 8.43 20.82
N ALA A 341 31.82 7.21 20.62
CA ALA A 341 32.57 6.84 19.44
C ALA A 341 31.81 7.32 18.19
N SER A 342 32.38 8.31 17.49
CA SER A 342 32.00 8.63 16.13
C SER A 342 32.41 7.44 15.26
N ASN A 343 31.57 6.41 15.23
CA ASN A 343 31.59 5.44 14.13
C ASN A 343 30.93 6.11 12.92
N ASP A 344 31.40 7.30 12.55
CA ASP A 344 31.24 7.82 11.20
C ASP A 344 32.15 6.93 10.36
N ILE A 345 31.59 5.81 9.94
CA ILE A 345 32.17 5.04 8.85
C ILE A 345 32.04 5.97 7.65
N ALA A 346 33.10 6.75 7.41
CA ALA A 346 33.23 7.56 6.22
C ALA A 346 32.87 6.65 5.05
N LEU A 347 31.82 7.03 4.30
CA LEU A 347 31.47 6.39 3.05
C LEU A 347 32.77 6.26 2.26
N ALA A 348 33.17 5.02 1.99
CA ALA A 348 34.38 4.76 1.24
C ALA A 348 34.28 5.57 -0.06
N ASN A 349 35.14 6.58 -0.21
CA ASN A 349 35.29 7.32 -1.46
C ASN A 349 35.82 6.31 -2.49
N CYS A 350 34.89 5.63 -3.14
CA CYS A 350 35.20 4.66 -4.16
C CYS A 350 35.61 5.44 -5.42
N SER A 351 36.91 5.47 -5.70
CA SER A 351 37.53 6.09 -6.87
C SER A 351 37.28 5.32 -8.19
N SER A 352 36.38 4.33 -8.17
CA SER A 352 35.99 3.55 -9.35
C SER A 352 35.37 4.44 -10.44
N PRO A 353 35.61 4.09 -11.73
CA PRO A 353 35.12 4.88 -12.86
C PRO A 353 33.59 4.91 -12.89
N GLN A 354 33.04 6.10 -13.16
CA GLN A 354 31.63 6.28 -13.42
C GLN A 354 31.38 6.13 -14.92
N LEU A 355 30.47 5.23 -15.29
CA LEU A 355 30.04 5.02 -16.65
C LEU A 355 28.62 5.54 -16.83
N SER A 356 28.36 6.04 -18.03
CA SER A 356 27.03 6.45 -18.49
C SER A 356 26.67 5.58 -19.70
N PRO A 357 26.18 4.34 -19.48
CA PRO A 357 25.86 3.44 -20.57
C PRO A 357 24.68 4.00 -21.38
N ARG A 358 24.53 3.54 -22.63
CA ARG A 358 23.43 3.97 -23.48
C ARG A 358 22.10 3.53 -22.82
N LEU A 359 21.28 4.50 -22.47
CA LEU A 359 19.97 4.31 -21.88
C LEU A 359 18.88 4.61 -22.90
N LEU A 360 17.98 3.66 -23.08
CA LEU A 360 16.74 3.84 -23.84
C LEU A 360 15.57 3.90 -22.85
N PHE A 361 14.73 4.93 -23.00
CA PHE A 361 13.54 5.13 -22.19
C PHE A 361 12.30 5.14 -23.08
N ASN A 362 11.23 4.50 -22.62
CA ASN A 362 9.94 4.61 -23.25
C ASN A 362 8.82 4.85 -22.21
N PRO A 363 8.08 5.95 -22.31
CA PRO A 363 7.07 6.32 -21.31
C PRO A 363 5.86 5.39 -21.37
N TYR A 364 5.28 5.11 -20.20
CA TYR A 364 3.99 4.44 -20.10
C TYR A 364 2.84 5.42 -20.38
N SER A 365 1.73 4.89 -20.89
CA SER A 365 0.48 5.63 -21.08
C SER A 365 -0.60 5.16 -20.08
N GLY A 366 -1.33 6.11 -19.49
CA GLY A 366 -2.46 5.81 -18.60
C GLY A 366 -2.09 4.99 -17.34
N THR A 367 -2.56 3.75 -17.27
CA THR A 367 -2.31 2.81 -16.16
C THR A 367 -1.28 1.74 -16.48
N HIS A 368 -0.71 1.74 -17.70
CA HIS A 368 0.27 0.75 -18.13
C HIS A 368 1.53 0.77 -17.23
N GLY A 369 2.10 -0.41 -16.99
CA GLY A 369 3.34 -0.58 -16.26
C GLY A 369 3.32 -0.18 -14.77
N LYS A 370 2.16 0.23 -14.22
CA LYS A 370 1.98 0.54 -12.79
C LYS A 370 1.94 -0.74 -11.96
N ARG A 371 3.10 -1.36 -11.80
CA ARG A 371 3.31 -2.66 -11.12
C ARG A 371 4.59 -2.63 -10.30
N ARG A 372 4.52 -3.09 -9.06
CA ARG A 372 5.68 -3.21 -8.17
C ARG A 372 5.71 -4.55 -7.43
N PHE A 373 6.89 -5.03 -7.08
CA PHE A 373 7.12 -6.34 -6.46
C PHE A 373 6.63 -7.52 -7.33
N GLY A 374 6.64 -7.35 -8.65
CA GLY A 374 6.50 -8.41 -9.64
C GLY A 374 7.86 -9.02 -10.00
N ALA A 375 7.87 -9.99 -10.91
CA ALA A 375 9.09 -10.59 -11.43
C ALA A 375 9.04 -10.72 -12.96
N ALA A 376 10.20 -10.60 -13.60
CA ALA A 376 10.31 -10.69 -15.05
C ALA A 376 10.39 -12.15 -15.52
N VAL A 377 9.74 -12.46 -16.64
CA VAL A 377 9.87 -13.75 -17.34
C VAL A 377 10.01 -13.52 -18.84
N GLN A 378 10.77 -14.37 -19.52
CA GLN A 378 10.89 -14.37 -20.97
C GLN A 378 9.85 -15.30 -21.61
N MET A 379 9.21 -14.78 -22.66
CA MET A 379 8.19 -15.42 -23.48
C MET A 379 8.63 -15.39 -24.95
N ARG A 380 7.96 -16.18 -25.78
CA ARG A 380 8.09 -16.09 -27.25
C ARG A 380 6.75 -15.75 -27.89
N ASP A 381 6.74 -14.95 -28.94
CA ASP A 381 5.53 -14.75 -29.73
C ASP A 381 5.34 -15.88 -30.77
N GLU A 382 4.29 -15.80 -31.61
CA GLU A 382 4.04 -16.81 -32.66
C GLU A 382 5.14 -16.87 -33.73
N LEU A 383 5.94 -15.80 -33.88
CA LEU A 383 7.06 -15.72 -34.80
C LEU A 383 8.37 -16.21 -34.15
N GLY A 384 8.34 -16.54 -32.86
CA GLY A 384 9.49 -16.97 -32.07
C GLY A 384 10.31 -15.82 -31.49
N GLU A 385 9.89 -14.57 -31.66
CA GLU A 385 10.59 -13.38 -31.17
C GLU A 385 10.47 -13.23 -29.66
N GLN A 386 11.48 -12.62 -29.05
CA GLN A 386 11.56 -12.51 -27.59
C GLN A 386 10.62 -11.43 -27.06
N VAL A 387 9.75 -11.81 -26.13
CA VAL A 387 8.85 -10.90 -25.39
C VAL A 387 9.16 -11.03 -23.90
N PHE A 388 9.16 -9.91 -23.18
CA PHE A 388 9.48 -9.86 -21.75
C PHE A 388 8.23 -9.47 -20.96
N ALA A 389 7.87 -10.27 -19.98
CA ALA A 389 6.67 -10.06 -19.19
C ALA A 389 7.02 -9.69 -17.75
N ASN A 390 6.44 -8.60 -17.23
CA ASN A 390 6.45 -8.30 -15.80
C ASN A 390 5.20 -8.90 -15.15
N THR A 391 5.41 -9.90 -14.29
CA THR A 391 4.36 -10.81 -13.81
C THR A 391 3.95 -10.53 -12.37
N PHE A 392 2.64 -10.61 -12.08
CA PHE A 392 2.05 -10.44 -10.75
C PHE A 392 2.53 -9.16 -10.03
N GLY A 393 2.62 -9.13 -8.71
CA GLY A 393 2.96 -7.90 -8.00
C GLY A 393 1.72 -7.07 -7.63
N LEU A 394 1.97 -5.82 -7.26
CA LEU A 394 0.97 -4.88 -6.73
C LEU A 394 0.73 -3.78 -7.75
N GLY A 395 -0.52 -3.59 -8.14
CA GLY A 395 -0.97 -2.49 -9.00
C GLY A 395 -1.38 -1.26 -8.20
N THR A 396 -2.19 -0.40 -8.82
CA THR A 396 -2.69 0.83 -8.18
C THR A 396 -3.62 0.54 -6.99
N ASN A 397 -4.49 -0.46 -7.11
CA ASN A 397 -5.55 -0.72 -6.12
C ASN A 397 -5.47 -2.12 -5.48
N ASN A 398 -4.92 -3.10 -6.19
CA ASN A 398 -4.97 -4.50 -5.81
C ASN A 398 -3.73 -5.27 -6.25
N ARG A 399 -3.54 -6.46 -5.67
CA ARG A 399 -2.57 -7.43 -6.18
C ARG A 399 -3.00 -7.86 -7.57
N LEU A 400 -2.06 -7.87 -8.50
CA LEU A 400 -2.33 -8.17 -9.89
C LEU A 400 -2.25 -9.67 -10.14
N LYS A 401 -3.13 -10.14 -11.00
CA LYS A 401 -3.15 -11.50 -11.53
C LYS A 401 -2.88 -11.50 -13.04
N SER A 402 -2.04 -10.58 -13.48
CA SER A 402 -1.76 -10.32 -14.88
C SER A 402 -0.26 -10.18 -15.14
N CYS A 403 0.10 -10.16 -16.42
CA CYS A 403 1.46 -9.98 -16.92
C CYS A 403 1.50 -8.78 -17.88
N ASP A 404 2.41 -7.84 -17.67
CA ASP A 404 2.62 -6.70 -18.58
C ASP A 404 3.70 -7.06 -19.59
N LEU A 405 3.32 -7.21 -20.87
CA LEU A 405 4.22 -7.58 -21.95
C LEU A 405 4.98 -6.39 -22.49
N HIS A 406 6.27 -6.60 -22.76
CA HIS A 406 7.18 -5.63 -23.33
C HIS A 406 8.00 -6.27 -24.45
N SER A 407 8.27 -5.52 -25.52
CA SER A 407 9.09 -5.96 -26.65
C SER A 407 9.85 -4.79 -27.28
N PHE A 408 10.94 -5.09 -27.98
CA PHE A 408 11.67 -4.14 -28.82
C PHE A 408 10.99 -3.87 -30.17
N ASP A 409 10.09 -4.77 -30.59
CA ASP A 409 9.38 -4.71 -31.87
C ASP A 409 7.93 -4.22 -31.69
N SER A 410 7.36 -3.62 -32.72
CA SER A 410 6.07 -2.90 -32.64
C SER A 410 4.82 -3.79 -32.71
N SER A 411 4.95 -5.10 -32.90
CA SER A 411 3.81 -6.01 -33.03
C SER A 411 4.04 -7.31 -32.26
N VAL A 412 3.46 -7.44 -31.06
CA VAL A 412 3.34 -8.74 -30.39
C VAL A 412 2.10 -9.44 -30.97
N GLY A 413 2.32 -10.35 -31.92
CA GLY A 413 1.26 -11.20 -32.48
C GLY A 413 1.15 -12.53 -31.73
N GLY A 414 -0.07 -13.03 -31.51
CA GLY A 414 -0.27 -14.45 -31.25
C GLY A 414 -0.08 -14.98 -29.83
N ILE A 415 0.34 -14.16 -28.86
CA ILE A 415 0.32 -14.59 -27.45
C ILE A 415 -1.14 -14.59 -26.96
N LYS A 416 -1.58 -15.72 -26.40
CA LYS A 416 -2.94 -15.88 -25.84
C LYS A 416 -3.26 -14.75 -24.87
N THR A 417 -4.48 -14.20 -24.98
CA THR A 417 -4.98 -13.13 -24.10
C THR A 417 -5.19 -13.55 -22.65
N SER A 418 -5.15 -14.87 -22.38
CA SER A 418 -5.16 -15.42 -21.03
C SER A 418 -4.30 -16.68 -20.91
N LEU A 419 -3.74 -16.90 -19.72
CA LEU A 419 -2.96 -18.08 -19.36
C LEU A 419 -3.50 -18.70 -18.08
N ASP A 420 -3.61 -20.02 -18.01
CA ASP A 420 -3.80 -20.68 -16.72
C ASP A 420 -2.49 -20.62 -15.93
N GLY A 421 -2.55 -20.31 -14.64
CA GLY A 421 -1.32 -20.18 -13.86
C GLY A 421 -1.51 -19.87 -12.37
N PRO A 422 -0.44 -19.35 -11.74
CA PRO A 422 -0.43 -19.09 -10.31
C PRO A 422 -1.45 -18.03 -9.86
N SER A 423 -1.87 -18.12 -8.60
CA SER A 423 -2.65 -17.07 -7.94
C SER A 423 -1.88 -15.75 -7.81
N SER A 424 -2.61 -14.63 -7.64
CA SER A 424 -2.00 -13.30 -7.42
C SER A 424 -1.11 -13.27 -6.18
N ARG A 425 0.08 -12.68 -6.32
CA ARG A 425 1.14 -12.74 -5.29
C ARG A 425 2.14 -11.60 -5.42
N LEU A 426 2.87 -11.34 -4.34
CA LEU A 426 3.95 -10.35 -4.21
C LEU A 426 5.23 -11.02 -3.74
N CYS A 427 6.39 -10.43 -4.05
CA CYS A 427 7.68 -10.83 -3.47
C CYS A 427 8.00 -12.33 -3.66
N HIS A 428 7.57 -12.89 -4.79
CA HIS A 428 7.99 -14.19 -5.30
C HIS A 428 9.25 -13.99 -6.12
N THR A 429 9.96 -15.07 -6.41
CA THR A 429 11.13 -15.04 -7.28
C THR A 429 10.84 -15.85 -8.54
N ILE A 430 11.26 -15.34 -9.70
CA ILE A 430 11.33 -16.11 -10.94
C ILE A 430 12.80 -16.23 -11.32
N VAL A 431 13.27 -17.46 -11.51
CA VAL A 431 14.63 -17.75 -11.97
C VAL A 431 14.58 -18.33 -13.37
N ASP A 432 15.40 -17.82 -14.28
CA ASP A 432 15.57 -18.37 -15.62
C ASP A 432 16.43 -19.64 -15.56
N LEU A 433 15.96 -20.72 -16.19
CA LEU A 433 16.66 -21.99 -16.32
C LEU A 433 17.14 -22.24 -17.77
N GLY A 434 17.13 -21.21 -18.62
CA GLY A 434 17.55 -21.23 -20.02
C GLY A 434 16.48 -21.87 -20.93
N TYR A 435 16.89 -22.76 -21.84
CA TYR A 435 15.98 -23.46 -22.77
C TYR A 435 14.85 -24.26 -22.10
N LEU A 436 14.94 -24.45 -20.79
CA LEU A 436 13.96 -25.16 -19.98
C LEU A 436 12.82 -24.25 -19.53
N GLY A 437 12.92 -22.94 -19.74
CA GLY A 437 11.96 -21.95 -19.25
C GLY A 437 12.34 -21.43 -17.87
N SER A 438 11.35 -21.04 -17.06
CA SER A 438 11.59 -20.35 -15.79
C SER A 438 10.87 -21.00 -14.62
N LEU A 439 11.42 -20.85 -13.42
CA LEU A 439 10.83 -21.38 -12.18
C LEU A 439 10.37 -20.22 -11.29
N LEU A 440 9.07 -20.13 -11.04
CA LEU A 440 8.46 -19.27 -10.05
C LEU A 440 8.41 -19.98 -8.69
N VAL A 441 8.84 -19.29 -7.64
CA VAL A 441 8.96 -19.84 -6.29
C VAL A 441 8.24 -18.95 -5.27
N GLY A 442 7.29 -19.55 -4.54
CA GLY A 442 6.62 -18.95 -3.38
C GLY A 442 5.96 -17.60 -3.63
N GLY A 443 6.19 -16.65 -2.71
CA GLY A 443 5.59 -15.32 -2.68
C GLY A 443 4.61 -15.17 -1.51
N ARG A 444 3.85 -14.07 -1.49
CA ARG A 444 2.84 -13.83 -0.45
C ARG A 444 1.60 -13.13 -0.96
N THR A 445 0.48 -13.29 -0.24
CA THR A 445 -0.74 -12.49 -0.43
C THR A 445 -0.82 -11.33 0.57
N SER A 446 -0.42 -11.55 1.83
CA SER A 446 -0.22 -10.54 2.88
C SER A 446 1.10 -10.84 3.61
N PRO A 447 1.68 -9.90 4.37
CA PRO A 447 2.87 -10.18 5.19
C PRO A 447 2.70 -11.38 6.14
N THR A 448 1.46 -11.74 6.49
CA THR A 448 1.13 -12.90 7.33
C THR A 448 0.90 -14.20 6.57
N THR A 449 0.77 -14.17 5.25
CA THR A 449 0.35 -15.30 4.41
C THR A 449 1.34 -15.50 3.27
N ALA A 450 2.43 -16.20 3.59
CA ALA A 450 3.39 -16.70 2.62
C ALA A 450 2.81 -17.89 1.83
N LEU A 451 3.33 -18.10 0.62
CA LEU A 451 2.94 -19.14 -0.32
C LEU A 451 4.06 -20.16 -0.46
N ARG A 452 3.68 -21.44 -0.60
CA ARG A 452 4.62 -22.56 -0.79
C ARG A 452 4.65 -23.08 -2.22
N ASP A 453 3.69 -22.69 -3.04
CA ASP A 453 3.52 -23.25 -4.37
C ASP A 453 4.58 -22.72 -5.32
N CYS A 454 5.05 -23.63 -6.18
CA CYS A 454 6.05 -23.36 -7.20
C CYS A 454 5.48 -23.69 -8.57
N TRP A 455 5.91 -22.93 -9.57
CA TRP A 455 5.40 -23.08 -10.93
C TRP A 455 6.53 -23.05 -11.94
N HIS A 456 6.49 -23.98 -12.88
CA HIS A 456 7.35 -23.99 -14.04
C HIS A 456 6.66 -23.29 -15.21
N PHE A 457 7.33 -22.32 -15.82
CA PHE A 457 6.90 -21.63 -17.03
C PHE A 457 7.67 -22.15 -18.23
N SER A 458 6.98 -22.75 -19.20
CA SER A 458 7.56 -23.14 -20.48
C SER A 458 7.59 -21.94 -21.43
N THR A 459 8.78 -21.43 -21.75
CA THR A 459 8.97 -20.31 -22.69
C THR A 459 8.52 -20.65 -24.11
N GLU A 460 8.68 -21.90 -24.54
CA GLU A 460 8.26 -22.34 -25.88
C GLU A 460 6.73 -22.47 -26.00
N GLN A 461 6.05 -22.86 -24.92
CA GLN A 461 4.59 -23.05 -24.93
C GLN A 461 3.82 -21.86 -24.34
N ASN A 462 4.55 -20.87 -23.79
CA ASN A 462 4.02 -19.81 -22.94
C ASN A 462 3.04 -20.33 -21.87
N LYS A 463 3.37 -21.44 -21.21
CA LYS A 463 2.44 -22.16 -20.33
C LYS A 463 3.01 -22.35 -18.93
N TRP A 464 2.20 -22.06 -17.92
CA TRP A 464 2.50 -22.42 -16.54
C TRP A 464 2.07 -23.86 -16.23
N SER A 465 2.88 -24.54 -15.42
CA SER A 465 2.58 -25.84 -14.85
C SER A 465 3.02 -25.88 -13.39
N ALA A 466 2.19 -26.43 -12.51
CA ALA A 466 2.56 -26.57 -11.10
C ALA A 466 3.73 -27.56 -10.97
N THR A 467 4.66 -27.29 -10.07
CA THR A 467 5.80 -28.16 -9.75
C THR A 467 5.89 -28.37 -8.23
N ASP A 468 6.93 -29.08 -7.78
CA ASP A 468 7.16 -29.38 -6.37
C ASP A 468 7.08 -28.14 -5.47
N ASN A 469 6.17 -28.18 -4.50
CA ASN A 469 6.01 -27.13 -3.51
C ASN A 469 7.23 -27.04 -2.60
N LEU A 470 7.49 -25.83 -2.09
CA LEU A 470 8.45 -25.62 -1.01
C LEU A 470 8.03 -26.41 0.25
N PRO A 471 9.01 -26.91 1.04
CA PRO A 471 8.74 -27.55 2.33
C PRO A 471 8.12 -26.57 3.34
N ALA A 472 8.45 -25.27 3.22
CA ALA A 472 7.86 -24.18 4.00
C ALA A 472 7.40 -23.05 3.07
N PRO A 473 6.29 -22.34 3.39
CA PRO A 473 5.87 -21.19 2.60
C PRO A 473 6.86 -20.03 2.78
N LEU A 474 7.31 -19.40 1.69
CA LEU A 474 8.35 -18.37 1.73
C LEU A 474 8.06 -17.20 0.79
N TYR A 475 8.45 -16.00 1.20
CA TYR A 475 8.47 -14.80 0.35
C TYR A 475 9.73 -13.97 0.63
N ARG A 476 10.13 -13.09 -0.30
CA ARG A 476 11.43 -12.38 -0.25
C ARG A 476 12.63 -13.32 -0.04
N HIS A 477 12.53 -14.56 -0.48
CA HIS A 477 13.69 -15.46 -0.56
C HIS A 477 14.47 -15.14 -1.84
N SER A 478 15.70 -15.66 -1.94
CA SER A 478 16.56 -15.45 -3.10
C SER A 478 16.77 -16.79 -3.79
N VAL A 479 16.59 -16.85 -5.12
CA VAL A 479 16.77 -18.07 -5.91
C VAL A 479 17.74 -17.81 -7.04
N ALA A 480 18.71 -18.71 -7.23
CA ALA A 480 19.67 -18.66 -8.33
C ALA A 480 19.76 -20.02 -9.04
N GLN A 481 19.95 -19.99 -10.36
CA GLN A 481 20.25 -21.18 -11.15
C GLN A 481 21.65 -21.69 -10.79
N LEU A 482 21.80 -22.99 -10.55
CA LEU A 482 23.10 -23.58 -10.23
C LEU A 482 23.90 -23.87 -11.51
N GLY A 483 24.98 -23.13 -11.74
CA GLY A 483 25.83 -23.29 -12.92
C GLY A 483 25.07 -23.06 -14.23
N ARG A 484 25.20 -24.01 -15.17
CA ARG A 484 24.37 -24.11 -16.39
C ARG A 484 23.42 -25.30 -16.33
N SER A 485 22.97 -25.65 -15.12
CA SER A 485 22.16 -26.85 -14.88
C SER A 485 20.65 -26.53 -14.78
N LYS A 486 19.85 -27.58 -14.59
CA LYS A 486 18.40 -27.48 -14.33
C LYS A 486 18.07 -27.26 -12.84
N MET A 487 19.09 -27.12 -12.00
CA MET A 487 18.95 -27.06 -10.55
C MET A 487 18.96 -25.62 -10.08
N SER A 488 18.36 -25.37 -8.92
CA SER A 488 18.30 -24.04 -8.33
C SER A 488 18.63 -24.09 -6.85
N LEU A 489 19.26 -23.03 -6.35
CA LEU A 489 19.51 -22.82 -4.93
C LEU A 489 18.60 -21.70 -4.43
N LEU A 490 17.90 -21.97 -3.33
CA LEU A 490 17.14 -20.99 -2.57
C LEU A 490 17.83 -20.72 -1.23
N VAL A 491 17.98 -19.44 -0.88
CA VAL A 491 18.53 -18.99 0.41
C VAL A 491 17.60 -17.97 1.05
N GLY A 492 17.35 -18.14 2.35
CA GLY A 492 16.62 -17.18 3.19
C GLY A 492 15.14 -16.99 2.85
N GLY A 493 14.61 -15.83 3.23
CA GLY A 493 13.20 -15.46 3.05
C GLY A 493 12.41 -15.42 4.36
N LYS A 494 11.15 -14.98 4.28
CA LYS A 494 10.22 -14.91 5.41
C LYS A 494 9.15 -15.98 5.30
N CYS A 495 8.89 -16.67 6.41
CA CYS A 495 7.81 -17.64 6.53
C CYS A 495 6.46 -16.97 6.85
N ASP A 496 6.53 -15.86 7.59
CA ASP A 496 5.40 -15.04 8.03
C ASP A 496 5.90 -13.62 8.34
N SER A 497 5.13 -12.83 9.10
CA SER A 497 5.45 -11.44 9.40
C SER A 497 6.70 -11.24 10.27
N SER A 498 7.16 -12.24 11.02
CA SER A 498 8.26 -12.09 12.01
C SER A 498 9.31 -13.21 11.98
N THR A 499 9.06 -14.28 11.23
CA THR A 499 9.95 -15.45 11.13
C THR A 499 10.77 -15.42 9.84
N VAL A 500 12.10 -15.44 9.99
CA VAL A 500 13.07 -15.55 8.88
C VAL A 500 13.51 -17.01 8.75
N PHE A 501 13.50 -17.54 7.52
CA PHE A 501 13.95 -18.89 7.22
C PHE A 501 15.48 -18.97 7.32
N THR A 502 15.97 -19.97 8.06
CA THR A 502 17.40 -20.13 8.38
C THR A 502 18.11 -21.13 7.46
N GLY A 503 17.35 -21.93 6.70
CA GLY A 503 17.89 -23.00 5.86
C GLY A 503 18.26 -22.55 4.45
N CYS A 504 18.79 -23.51 3.68
CA CYS A 504 19.04 -23.40 2.26
C CYS A 504 18.42 -24.61 1.56
N LEU A 505 17.75 -24.41 0.43
CA LEU A 505 17.10 -25.49 -0.31
C LEU A 505 17.67 -25.60 -1.72
N VAL A 506 17.91 -26.82 -2.19
CA VAL A 506 18.27 -27.11 -3.58
C VAL A 506 17.08 -27.77 -4.26
N HIS A 507 16.65 -27.21 -5.38
CA HIS A 507 15.67 -27.83 -6.25
C HIS A 507 16.38 -28.72 -7.27
N LYS A 508 16.06 -30.02 -7.26
CA LYS A 508 16.53 -31.00 -8.25
C LYS A 508 15.32 -31.54 -9.01
N PRO A 509 15.23 -31.34 -10.34
CA PRO A 509 14.10 -31.84 -11.12
C PRO A 509 13.89 -33.35 -10.93
N GLY A 510 12.64 -33.75 -10.64
CA GLY A 510 12.25 -35.13 -10.35
C GLY A 510 12.45 -35.56 -8.89
N PHE A 511 13.18 -34.79 -8.08
CA PHE A 511 13.39 -35.04 -6.65
C PHE A 511 12.81 -33.92 -5.75
N GLY A 512 12.35 -32.81 -6.34
CA GLY A 512 11.79 -31.67 -5.62
C GLY A 512 12.84 -30.85 -4.86
N TRP A 513 12.40 -30.20 -3.79
CA TRP A 513 13.23 -29.37 -2.92
C TRP A 513 13.88 -30.19 -1.81
N ILE A 514 15.20 -30.09 -1.70
CA ILE A 514 16.01 -30.81 -0.72
C ILE A 514 16.71 -29.79 0.18
N GLU A 515 16.57 -29.93 1.50
CA GLU A 515 17.25 -29.06 2.45
C GLU A 515 18.74 -29.39 2.55
N CYS A 516 19.57 -28.35 2.54
CA CYS A 516 21.02 -28.47 2.64
C CYS A 516 21.45 -28.52 4.10
N SER A 517 22.43 -29.38 4.41
CA SER A 517 23.19 -29.27 5.66
C SER A 517 24.13 -28.06 5.57
N VAL A 518 23.99 -27.10 6.47
CA VAL A 518 24.87 -25.92 6.52
C VAL A 518 26.12 -26.26 7.34
N SER A 519 27.31 -26.19 6.72
CA SER A 519 28.59 -26.56 7.35
C SER A 519 29.49 -25.34 7.57
N GLY A 520 30.04 -25.21 8.80
CA GLY A 520 31.08 -24.22 9.14
C GLY A 520 30.72 -22.76 8.86
N SER A 521 29.43 -22.41 8.84
CA SER A 521 28.94 -21.19 8.20
C SER A 521 28.90 -19.95 9.12
N VAL A 522 29.35 -18.82 8.59
CA VAL A 522 29.17 -17.47 9.16
C VAL A 522 27.86 -16.80 8.72
N TYR A 523 27.02 -17.51 7.96
CA TYR A 523 25.77 -16.99 7.40
C TYR A 523 24.80 -16.53 8.50
N GLN A 524 24.23 -15.34 8.31
CA GLN A 524 23.14 -14.85 9.11
C GLN A 524 21.81 -14.99 8.34
N PRO A 525 20.77 -15.57 8.96
CA PRO A 525 19.45 -15.66 8.34
C PRO A 525 18.91 -14.30 7.92
N VAL A 526 18.53 -14.18 6.65
CA VAL A 526 18.06 -12.93 6.04
C VAL A 526 16.92 -13.15 5.05
N PHE A 527 16.23 -12.07 4.71
CA PHE A 527 15.31 -12.02 3.58
C PHE A 527 15.63 -10.83 2.66
N GLY A 528 15.32 -10.96 1.37
CA GLY A 528 15.59 -9.95 0.35
C GLY A 528 17.08 -9.74 0.07
N ALA A 529 17.90 -10.78 0.26
CA ALA A 529 19.33 -10.76 -0.04
C ALA A 529 19.59 -10.93 -1.54
N MET A 530 20.77 -10.55 -1.99
CA MET A 530 21.22 -10.87 -3.35
C MET A 530 21.88 -12.24 -3.35
N LEU A 531 21.51 -13.09 -4.31
CA LEU A 531 22.10 -14.42 -4.50
C LEU A 531 22.48 -14.58 -5.97
N VAL A 532 23.76 -14.85 -6.22
CA VAL A 532 24.31 -15.08 -7.56
C VAL A 532 25.06 -16.41 -7.56
N SER A 533 24.80 -17.25 -8.56
CA SER A 533 25.62 -18.44 -8.84
C SER A 533 26.54 -18.15 -10.00
N PHE A 534 27.78 -18.64 -9.92
CA PHE A 534 28.66 -18.65 -11.08
C PHE A 534 28.23 -19.72 -12.08
N ARG A 535 28.56 -19.53 -13.36
CA ARG A 535 28.22 -20.45 -14.47
C ARG A 535 29.03 -21.76 -14.44
N ARG A 536 30.10 -21.81 -13.65
CA ARG A 536 31.01 -22.96 -13.55
C ARG A 536 30.50 -24.01 -12.56
N HIS A 537 30.88 -25.26 -12.79
CA HIS A 537 30.72 -26.36 -11.84
C HIS A 537 31.95 -27.27 -11.93
N ARG A 538 32.25 -27.98 -10.84
CA ARG A 538 33.35 -28.97 -10.78
C ARG A 538 32.78 -30.32 -10.39
N ILE A 539 33.31 -31.39 -10.96
CA ILE A 539 32.97 -32.76 -10.57
C ILE A 539 34.18 -33.34 -9.83
N GLY A 540 33.98 -33.80 -8.61
CA GLY A 540 35.00 -34.45 -7.79
C GLY A 540 34.61 -35.88 -7.44
N ASN A 541 35.63 -36.73 -7.26
CA ASN A 541 35.48 -38.09 -6.75
C ASN A 541 36.02 -38.11 -5.33
N ASP A 542 35.24 -37.62 -4.37
CA ASP A 542 35.58 -37.64 -2.95
C ASP A 542 35.40 -39.06 -2.41
N ASP A 543 36.44 -39.92 -2.44
CA ASP A 543 36.59 -41.26 -1.79
C ASP A 543 35.37 -42.20 -1.81
N SER A 544 34.36 -41.92 -2.63
CA SER A 544 33.06 -42.56 -2.73
C SER A 544 32.85 -43.00 -4.17
N THR A 545 32.09 -44.07 -4.37
CA THR A 545 31.88 -44.70 -5.68
C THR A 545 31.01 -43.87 -6.64
N ALA A 546 30.53 -42.69 -6.22
CA ALA A 546 29.59 -41.86 -6.99
C ALA A 546 30.09 -40.41 -7.14
N PRO A 547 29.85 -39.77 -8.31
CA PRO A 547 30.37 -38.43 -8.59
C PRO A 547 29.70 -37.36 -7.71
N THR A 548 30.47 -36.40 -7.22
CA THR A 548 29.98 -35.23 -6.48
C THR A 548 30.13 -33.97 -7.32
N VAL A 549 29.07 -33.15 -7.40
CA VAL A 549 29.08 -31.88 -8.13
C VAL A 549 29.23 -30.72 -7.16
N TYR A 550 30.10 -29.77 -7.51
CA TYR A 550 30.38 -28.58 -6.75
C TYR A 550 29.93 -27.33 -7.50
N PHE A 551 29.19 -26.46 -6.81
CA PHE A 551 28.79 -25.14 -7.29
C PHE A 551 29.29 -24.06 -6.33
N ASP A 552 29.51 -22.86 -6.85
CA ASP A 552 29.89 -21.71 -6.05
C ASP A 552 29.27 -20.41 -6.55
N GLY A 553 29.21 -19.42 -5.66
CA GLY A 553 28.64 -18.11 -5.96
C GLY A 553 28.75 -17.13 -4.81
N ILE A 554 27.98 -16.06 -4.88
CA ILE A 554 27.99 -14.95 -3.93
C ILE A 554 26.60 -14.77 -3.31
N LEU A 555 26.58 -14.49 -2.01
CA LEU A 555 25.44 -14.03 -1.24
C LEU A 555 25.82 -12.69 -0.60
N ALA A 556 24.97 -11.67 -0.74
CA ALA A 556 25.23 -10.37 -0.14
C ALA A 556 23.96 -9.67 0.37
N GLY A 557 24.08 -9.00 1.52
CA GLY A 557 23.01 -8.17 2.06
C GLY A 557 21.80 -8.95 2.59
N GLY A 558 20.62 -8.39 2.33
CA GLY A 558 19.35 -8.79 2.93
C GLY A 558 19.06 -8.08 4.25
N LEU A 559 17.83 -8.20 4.75
CA LEU A 559 17.44 -7.75 6.07
C LEU A 559 17.52 -8.88 7.08
N LEU A 560 18.10 -8.57 8.24
CA LEU A 560 18.05 -9.39 9.44
C LEU A 560 16.65 -9.37 10.04
N ARG A 561 16.41 -10.29 10.97
CA ARG A 561 15.12 -10.41 11.68
C ARG A 561 14.70 -9.11 12.38
N ASP A 562 15.66 -8.31 12.86
CA ASP A 562 15.40 -7.06 13.56
C ASP A 562 15.15 -5.86 12.63
N GLY A 563 15.09 -6.08 11.30
CA GLY A 563 14.81 -5.03 10.33
C GLY A 563 16.01 -4.15 9.99
N THR A 564 17.25 -4.61 10.22
CA THR A 564 18.48 -3.94 9.78
C THR A 564 19.14 -4.67 8.61
N VAL A 565 19.87 -3.94 7.76
CA VAL A 565 20.56 -4.53 6.60
C VAL A 565 21.78 -5.32 7.07
N ALA A 566 21.80 -6.62 6.75
CA ALA A 566 22.92 -7.49 7.06
C ALA A 566 24.16 -7.06 6.26
N ARG A 567 25.29 -6.84 6.95
CA ARG A 567 26.58 -6.56 6.31
C ARG A 567 27.34 -7.84 5.99
N GLN A 568 26.64 -8.85 5.49
CA GLN A 568 27.26 -10.11 5.11
C GLN A 568 27.56 -10.10 3.61
N PHE A 569 28.84 -10.27 3.26
CA PHE A 569 29.29 -10.44 1.89
C PHE A 569 30.06 -11.76 1.80
N LEU A 570 29.37 -12.80 1.35
CA LEU A 570 29.78 -14.18 1.51
C LEU A 570 29.94 -14.87 0.16
N ARG A 571 31.00 -15.67 0.04
CA ARG A 571 31.12 -16.69 -0.99
C ARG A 571 30.50 -17.97 -0.47
N TRP A 572 29.56 -18.54 -1.22
CA TRP A 572 28.97 -19.83 -0.87
C TRP A 572 29.54 -20.94 -1.75
N GLY A 573 29.67 -22.12 -1.17
CA GLY A 573 30.07 -23.35 -1.85
C GLY A 573 29.07 -24.47 -1.56
N LEU A 574 28.50 -25.06 -2.60
CA LEU A 574 27.54 -26.15 -2.51
C LEU A 574 28.18 -27.45 -3.01
N LYS A 575 28.21 -28.46 -2.13
CA LYS A 575 28.57 -29.85 -2.42
C LYS A 575 27.30 -30.68 -2.60
N LEU A 576 27.11 -31.22 -3.80
CA LEU A 576 25.95 -32.03 -4.16
C LEU A 576 26.41 -33.47 -4.50
N PRO A 577 26.41 -34.40 -3.53
CA PRO A 577 26.71 -35.80 -3.79
C PRO A 577 25.58 -36.46 -4.61
N ALA A 578 25.91 -37.49 -5.39
CA ALA A 578 24.90 -38.25 -6.14
C ALA A 578 23.90 -38.96 -5.20
N ASP A 579 24.42 -39.60 -4.15
CA ASP A 579 23.68 -40.31 -3.11
C ASP A 579 24.03 -39.73 -1.74
N GLY A 580 23.31 -38.68 -1.31
CA GLY A 580 23.53 -38.05 0.00
C GLY A 580 22.87 -36.70 0.15
N THR A 581 23.00 -36.11 1.34
CA THR A 581 22.45 -34.79 1.65
C THR A 581 23.34 -33.68 1.08
N PRO A 582 22.78 -32.71 0.32
CA PRO A 582 23.53 -31.54 -0.13
C PRO A 582 24.12 -30.78 1.05
N THR A 583 25.35 -30.31 0.94
CA THR A 583 26.01 -29.53 1.99
C THR A 583 26.43 -28.17 1.44
N ILE A 584 26.13 -27.09 2.16
CA ILE A 584 26.50 -25.72 1.79
C ILE A 584 27.38 -25.07 2.86
N SER A 585 28.45 -24.40 2.44
CA SER A 585 29.32 -23.60 3.29
C SER A 585 29.32 -22.14 2.84
N PHE A 586 29.65 -21.24 3.77
CA PHE A 586 29.74 -19.81 3.49
C PHE A 586 31.02 -19.25 4.11
N GLU A 587 31.77 -18.49 3.31
CA GLU A 587 33.03 -17.88 3.69
C GLU A 587 32.98 -16.36 3.43
N PRO A 588 33.44 -15.50 4.35
CA PRO A 588 33.52 -14.07 4.09
C PRO A 588 34.39 -13.74 2.88
N VAL A 589 33.93 -12.81 2.05
CA VAL A 589 34.77 -12.22 1.00
C VAL A 589 35.59 -11.09 1.61
N MET A 590 36.92 -11.22 1.56
CA MET A 590 37.85 -10.17 1.96
C MET A 590 37.78 -8.99 0.99
N SER A 591 37.36 -7.81 1.47
CA SER A 591 37.41 -6.55 0.71
C SER A 591 38.44 -5.59 1.32
N PRO A 592 39.32 -4.97 0.51
CA PRO A 592 40.29 -3.98 0.99
C PRO A 592 39.72 -2.57 1.25
N THR A 593 38.46 -2.28 0.86
CA THR A 593 37.93 -0.90 0.77
C THR A 593 36.53 -0.71 1.36
N ASN A 594 36.13 -1.53 2.34
CA ASN A 594 34.75 -1.56 2.87
C ASN A 594 33.69 -1.70 1.76
N THR A 595 33.99 -2.45 0.70
CA THR A 595 33.09 -2.62 -0.47
C THR A 595 31.73 -3.19 -0.04
N GLU A 596 31.71 -3.98 1.03
CA GLU A 596 30.49 -4.54 1.62
C GLU A 596 29.46 -3.47 2.01
N LEU A 597 29.86 -2.23 2.31
CA LEU A 597 28.94 -1.13 2.62
C LEU A 597 28.11 -0.69 1.41
N LEU A 598 28.69 -0.81 0.21
CA LEU A 598 28.04 -0.44 -1.05
C LEU A 598 27.26 -1.61 -1.66
N VAL A 599 27.76 -2.83 -1.46
CA VAL A 599 27.26 -4.07 -2.04
C VAL A 599 26.14 -4.69 -1.20
N CYS A 600 26.24 -4.67 0.13
CA CYS A 600 25.21 -5.26 0.97
C CYS A 600 23.94 -4.40 0.93
N ARG A 601 22.93 -4.91 0.22
CA ARG A 601 21.65 -4.22 0.01
C ARG A 601 20.48 -5.13 0.35
N PHE A 602 19.36 -4.50 0.67
CA PHE A 602 18.06 -5.16 0.76
C PHE A 602 17.20 -4.80 -0.46
N GLY A 603 16.55 -5.81 -1.05
CA GLY A 603 15.62 -5.62 -2.17
C GLY A 603 16.29 -5.26 -3.51
N ALA A 604 17.62 -5.40 -3.60
CA ALA A 604 18.37 -5.21 -4.83
C ALA A 604 18.28 -6.46 -5.73
N SER A 605 18.38 -6.25 -7.05
CA SER A 605 18.53 -7.33 -8.02
C SER A 605 20.00 -7.52 -8.39
N ALA A 606 20.44 -8.76 -8.60
CA ALA A 606 21.82 -9.06 -8.98
C ALA A 606 21.87 -10.07 -10.12
N PHE A 607 22.75 -9.83 -11.09
CA PHE A 607 22.87 -10.66 -12.30
C PHE A 607 24.34 -10.92 -12.66
N LEU A 608 24.63 -12.13 -13.13
CA LEU A 608 25.95 -12.48 -13.66
C LEU A 608 26.03 -12.17 -15.16
N LEU A 609 26.90 -11.23 -15.51
CA LEU A 609 27.18 -10.81 -16.88
C LEU A 609 28.09 -11.81 -17.61
N ASP A 610 28.13 -11.73 -18.95
CA ASP A 610 28.90 -12.66 -19.79
C ASP A 610 30.43 -12.64 -19.56
N GLY A 611 30.97 -11.58 -18.95
CA GLY A 611 32.40 -11.43 -18.62
C GLY A 611 32.81 -11.85 -17.20
N ASP A 612 31.99 -12.66 -16.52
CA ASP A 612 32.17 -13.03 -15.10
C ASP A 612 32.24 -11.79 -14.19
N SER A 613 31.37 -10.81 -14.42
CA SER A 613 31.12 -9.69 -13.54
C SER A 613 29.67 -9.70 -13.04
N ILE A 614 29.41 -9.09 -11.90
CA ILE A 614 28.08 -9.04 -11.28
C ILE A 614 27.54 -7.61 -11.40
N ALA A 615 26.37 -7.47 -12.00
CA ALA A 615 25.61 -6.23 -11.97
C ALA A 615 24.64 -6.24 -10.79
N ILE A 616 24.68 -5.21 -9.95
CA ILE A 616 23.74 -4.98 -8.84
C ILE A 616 22.88 -3.77 -9.17
N VAL A 617 21.57 -3.88 -9.02
CA VAL A 617 20.59 -2.86 -9.38
C VAL A 617 19.69 -2.53 -8.20
N GLY A 618 19.67 -1.25 -7.80
CA GLY A 618 18.71 -0.71 -6.84
C GLY A 618 18.89 -1.22 -5.40
N GLY A 619 17.78 -1.22 -4.65
CA GLY A 619 17.72 -1.63 -3.25
C GLY A 619 17.96 -0.51 -2.24
N ILE A 620 18.12 -0.89 -0.97
CA ILE A 620 18.40 -0.02 0.18
C ILE A 620 19.70 -0.45 0.86
N GLN A 621 20.46 0.52 1.36
CA GLN A 621 21.73 0.32 2.05
C GLN A 621 21.57 0.46 3.56
N HIS A 622 22.62 0.07 4.29
CA HIS A 622 22.63 0.11 5.76
C HIS A 622 22.51 1.53 6.34
N ASP A 623 22.94 2.55 5.59
CA ASP A 623 22.99 3.96 5.98
C ASP A 623 21.95 4.82 5.26
N GLY A 624 21.19 4.27 4.32
CA GLY A 624 20.03 4.94 3.74
C GLY A 624 19.63 4.46 2.35
N ILE A 625 19.16 5.41 1.54
CA ILE A 625 18.88 5.19 0.12
C ILE A 625 20.18 4.98 -0.65
N VAL A 626 20.10 4.26 -1.77
CA VAL A 626 21.21 4.17 -2.72
C VAL A 626 21.34 5.50 -3.46
N PRO A 627 22.49 6.21 -3.38
CA PRO A 627 22.71 7.45 -4.12
C PRO A 627 22.70 7.22 -5.63
N ARG A 628 22.38 8.26 -6.43
CA ARG A 628 22.33 8.18 -7.90
C ARG A 628 23.54 7.51 -8.52
N ALA A 629 24.73 7.90 -8.09
CA ALA A 629 25.98 7.37 -8.63
C ALA A 629 26.15 5.86 -8.41
N ASN A 630 25.44 5.28 -7.43
CA ASN A 630 25.58 3.89 -7.02
C ASN A 630 24.33 3.05 -7.35
N GLU A 631 23.36 3.57 -8.09
CA GLU A 631 22.12 2.86 -8.44
C GLU A 631 22.41 1.51 -9.09
N ILE A 632 23.41 1.47 -9.96
CA ILE A 632 23.95 0.25 -10.55
C ILE A 632 25.44 0.12 -10.25
N LEU A 633 25.85 -1.02 -9.68
CA LEU A 633 27.26 -1.36 -9.44
C LEU A 633 27.67 -2.56 -10.29
N ILE A 634 28.88 -2.51 -10.85
CA ILE A 634 29.51 -3.62 -11.55
C ILE A 634 30.67 -4.13 -10.70
N ILE A 635 30.62 -5.40 -10.29
CA ILE A 635 31.64 -6.05 -9.46
C ILE A 635 32.39 -7.09 -10.30
N GLY A 636 33.72 -7.06 -10.24
CA GLY A 636 34.57 -8.04 -10.90
C GLY A 636 34.74 -9.30 -10.06
N THR A 637 34.75 -10.48 -10.69
CA THR A 637 34.88 -11.78 -9.99
C THR A 637 36.17 -12.55 -10.30
N GLN A 638 37.06 -11.95 -11.11
CA GLN A 638 38.21 -12.64 -11.69
C GLN A 638 39.39 -12.85 -10.71
N ASN A 639 39.41 -12.19 -9.56
CA ASN A 639 40.44 -12.35 -8.52
C ASN A 639 39.83 -12.90 -7.22
N SER A 640 40.65 -13.44 -6.31
CA SER A 640 40.24 -13.80 -4.94
C SER A 640 39.72 -12.60 -4.12
N LYS A 641 39.76 -11.39 -4.69
CA LYS A 641 39.17 -10.14 -4.18
C LYS A 641 38.06 -9.69 -5.13
N LEU A 642 36.88 -9.40 -4.59
CA LEU A 642 35.78 -8.77 -5.32
C LEU A 642 35.94 -7.25 -5.24
N GLU A 643 36.03 -6.59 -6.39
CA GLU A 643 36.25 -5.15 -6.49
C GLU A 643 35.17 -4.48 -7.35
N ILE A 644 34.81 -3.25 -7.01
CA ILE A 644 33.89 -2.42 -7.80
C ILE A 644 34.62 -1.96 -9.05
N LEU A 645 34.27 -2.53 -10.20
CA LEU A 645 34.85 -2.19 -11.50
C LEU A 645 34.30 -0.87 -12.03
N SER A 646 33.00 -0.64 -11.84
CA SER A 646 32.33 0.55 -12.39
C SER A 646 31.03 0.85 -11.65
N ARG A 647 30.63 2.12 -11.75
CA ARG A 647 29.39 2.65 -11.21
C ARG A 647 28.57 3.27 -12.33
N CYS A 648 27.30 2.92 -12.43
CA CYS A 648 26.41 3.39 -13.50
C CYS A 648 25.18 4.09 -12.90
N SER A 649 24.78 5.20 -13.53
CA SER A 649 23.55 5.95 -13.21
C SER A 649 22.54 5.76 -14.34
N LEU A 650 21.26 5.59 -14.00
CA LEU A 650 20.15 5.51 -14.95
C LEU A 650 19.58 6.89 -15.33
N ALA A 651 20.14 7.98 -14.83
CA ALA A 651 19.77 9.33 -15.22
C ALA A 651 21.00 10.09 -15.72
N SER A 652 20.86 10.75 -16.88
CA SER A 652 21.85 11.76 -17.29
C SER A 652 21.78 12.94 -16.32
N SER A 653 22.92 13.51 -15.94
CA SER A 653 22.97 14.73 -15.13
C SER A 653 22.33 15.93 -15.84
N ASP A 654 22.15 15.84 -17.17
CA ASP A 654 21.59 16.91 -17.97
C ASP A 654 20.06 16.90 -17.90
N LYS A 655 19.51 17.97 -17.30
CA LYS A 655 18.09 18.34 -17.36
C LYS A 655 17.52 18.39 -18.79
N LEU A 656 18.39 18.45 -19.81
CA LEU A 656 18.04 18.43 -21.23
C LEU A 656 17.68 17.03 -21.79
N SER A 657 18.01 15.94 -21.08
CA SER A 657 17.85 14.57 -21.63
C SER A 657 16.40 14.06 -21.70
N GLY A 658 15.46 14.69 -20.99
CA GLY A 658 14.04 14.33 -21.02
C GLY A 658 13.70 12.94 -20.42
N VAL A 659 14.68 12.20 -19.91
CA VAL A 659 14.50 10.86 -19.32
C VAL A 659 14.26 10.97 -17.80
N PRO A 660 13.12 10.50 -17.27
CA PRO A 660 12.84 10.53 -15.84
C PRO A 660 13.66 9.48 -15.09
N ARG A 661 14.24 9.89 -13.95
CA ARG A 661 14.98 8.99 -13.05
C ARG A 661 14.04 7.90 -12.48
N PRO A 662 14.35 6.60 -12.65
CA PRO A 662 13.52 5.53 -12.09
C PRO A 662 13.69 5.41 -10.57
N LEU A 663 12.64 4.97 -9.88
CA LEU A 663 12.72 4.46 -8.53
C LEU A 663 12.93 2.94 -8.57
N LEU A 664 14.13 2.49 -8.18
CA LEU A 664 14.53 1.08 -8.19
C LEU A 664 14.04 0.32 -6.94
N VAL A 665 12.75 0.45 -6.64
CA VAL A 665 12.05 -0.23 -5.54
C VAL A 665 10.90 -1.05 -6.12
N GLY A 666 10.92 -2.35 -5.86
CA GLY A 666 9.92 -3.29 -6.40
C GLY A 666 9.91 -3.36 -7.93
N THR A 667 11.01 -2.99 -8.59
CA THR A 667 11.17 -3.12 -10.05
C THR A 667 11.35 -4.59 -10.45
N SER A 668 10.90 -4.94 -11.64
CA SER A 668 11.25 -6.20 -12.27
C SER A 668 12.36 -5.97 -13.27
N VAL A 669 13.48 -6.64 -13.06
CA VAL A 669 14.69 -6.49 -13.89
C VAL A 669 14.97 -7.79 -14.61
N TYR A 670 15.27 -7.72 -15.89
CA TYR A 670 15.65 -8.87 -16.72
C TYR A 670 17.01 -8.60 -17.37
N LEU A 671 17.91 -9.58 -17.35
CA LEU A 671 19.17 -9.54 -18.10
C LEU A 671 18.97 -10.25 -19.44
N ALA A 672 18.82 -9.48 -20.51
CA ALA A 672 18.74 -9.99 -21.87
C ALA A 672 20.15 -10.27 -22.43
N GLU A 673 20.20 -10.87 -23.63
CA GLU A 673 21.44 -11.18 -24.34
C GLU A 673 22.34 -9.94 -24.50
N HIS A 674 23.66 -10.17 -24.62
CA HIS A 674 24.67 -9.11 -24.78
C HIS A 674 24.73 -8.12 -23.61
N ASN A 675 24.42 -8.58 -22.39
CA ASN A 675 24.41 -7.78 -21.16
C ASN A 675 23.46 -6.57 -21.19
N GLN A 676 22.29 -6.70 -21.83
CA GLN A 676 21.29 -5.64 -21.83
C GLN A 676 20.35 -5.78 -20.63
N LEU A 677 20.32 -4.78 -19.74
CA LEU A 677 19.41 -4.75 -18.59
C LEU A 677 18.08 -4.09 -18.96
N LEU A 678 16.97 -4.81 -18.75
CA LEU A 678 15.61 -4.32 -18.96
C LEU A 678 14.97 -4.07 -17.59
N ILE A 679 14.45 -2.86 -17.37
CA ILE A 679 13.81 -2.46 -16.11
C ILE A 679 12.36 -2.11 -16.40
N MET A 680 11.44 -2.81 -15.73
CA MET A 680 10.00 -2.68 -15.88
C MET A 680 9.32 -2.44 -14.53
N GLY A 681 8.26 -1.62 -14.53
CA GLY A 681 7.53 -1.28 -13.31
C GLY A 681 8.39 -0.60 -12.25
N GLY A 682 7.99 -0.74 -10.99
CA GLY A 682 8.60 -0.10 -9.83
C GLY A 682 7.85 1.15 -9.34
N GLY A 683 7.97 1.42 -8.05
CA GLY A 683 7.27 2.53 -7.40
C GLY A 683 7.14 2.38 -5.89
N ALA A 684 6.66 3.44 -5.24
CA ALA A 684 6.45 3.49 -3.79
C ALA A 684 5.22 4.33 -3.45
N THR A 685 4.55 4.04 -2.34
CA THR A 685 3.47 4.89 -1.81
C THR A 685 3.97 6.23 -1.26
N CYS A 686 5.29 6.38 -1.13
CA CYS A 686 5.99 7.52 -0.57
C CYS A 686 5.35 7.97 0.75
N PHE A 687 5.22 7.02 1.68
CA PHE A 687 4.66 7.24 3.01
C PHE A 687 3.19 7.68 2.94
N SER A 688 2.86 8.89 3.42
CA SER A 688 1.51 9.46 3.35
C SER A 688 1.36 10.53 2.26
N MET A 689 2.37 10.71 1.39
CA MET A 689 2.48 11.89 0.51
C MET A 689 1.89 11.64 -0.89
N GLY A 690 1.70 10.38 -1.28
CA GLY A 690 1.12 9.98 -2.55
C GLY A 690 1.99 8.94 -3.26
N THR A 691 1.39 8.10 -4.09
CA THR A 691 2.13 7.03 -4.76
C THR A 691 2.89 7.53 -5.98
N TYR A 692 4.19 7.24 -6.01
CA TYR A 692 5.05 7.38 -7.18
C TYR A 692 5.11 6.04 -7.94
N TRP A 693 4.98 6.12 -9.26
CA TRP A 693 5.18 5.01 -10.20
C TRP A 693 6.24 5.42 -11.19
N ASN A 694 7.10 4.47 -11.58
CA ASN A 694 8.06 4.73 -12.66
C ASN A 694 7.31 5.13 -13.94
N GLU A 695 7.80 6.18 -14.59
CA GLU A 695 7.11 6.85 -15.69
C GLU A 695 7.17 6.06 -17.01
N GLY A 696 7.97 4.99 -17.06
CA GLY A 696 8.17 4.17 -18.26
C GLY A 696 9.02 2.92 -18.00
N CYS A 697 9.42 2.26 -19.08
CA CYS A 697 10.39 1.17 -19.07
C CYS A 697 11.75 1.64 -19.59
N TYR A 698 12.81 0.95 -19.15
CA TYR A 698 14.19 1.33 -19.42
C TYR A 698 14.96 0.13 -19.97
N ALA A 699 15.81 0.37 -20.98
CA ALA A 699 16.79 -0.61 -21.45
C ALA A 699 18.18 0.02 -21.40
N LEU A 700 19.10 -0.64 -20.70
CA LEU A 700 20.47 -0.18 -20.49
C LEU A 700 21.45 -1.18 -21.09
N ASP A 701 22.31 -0.70 -22.00
CA ASP A 701 23.34 -1.53 -22.63
C ASP A 701 24.64 -1.51 -21.81
N LEU A 702 24.97 -2.64 -21.18
CA LEU A 702 26.21 -2.83 -20.43
C LEU A 702 27.30 -3.53 -21.27
N GLY A 703 27.07 -3.81 -22.56
CA GLY A 703 28.02 -4.52 -23.44
C GLY A 703 29.35 -3.77 -23.61
N SER A 704 29.34 -2.44 -23.54
CA SER A 704 30.54 -1.59 -23.62
C SER A 704 31.58 -1.88 -22.52
N LEU A 705 31.17 -2.47 -21.39
CA LEU A 705 32.07 -2.90 -20.32
C LEU A 705 32.99 -4.08 -20.71
N SER A 706 32.59 -4.85 -21.73
CA SER A 706 33.32 -6.04 -22.16
C SER A 706 34.37 -5.78 -23.25
N GLY A 707 34.55 -4.52 -23.68
CA GLY A 707 35.43 -4.16 -24.80
C GLY A 707 34.93 -4.62 -26.17
N ALA A 708 33.74 -5.24 -26.23
CA ALA A 708 33.06 -5.53 -27.48
C ALA A 708 32.71 -4.21 -28.18
N LEU A 709 32.98 -4.14 -29.49
CA LEU A 709 32.40 -3.10 -30.36
C LEU A 709 30.91 -3.04 -30.03
N PRO A 710 30.29 -1.85 -29.85
CA PRO A 710 28.86 -1.76 -29.67
C PRO A 710 28.23 -2.45 -30.86
N THR A 711 27.75 -3.68 -30.67
CA THR A 711 27.10 -4.41 -31.75
C THR A 711 25.95 -3.50 -32.14
N SER A 712 25.94 -3.11 -33.40
CA SER A 712 24.93 -2.25 -34.02
C SER A 712 23.60 -3.00 -34.11
N ILE A 713 23.12 -3.55 -32.99
CA ILE A 713 21.80 -4.14 -32.90
C ILE A 713 20.86 -2.95 -32.83
N SER A 714 20.47 -2.51 -34.03
CA SER A 714 19.35 -1.65 -34.36
C SER A 714 18.03 -2.29 -33.89
N ARG A 715 17.93 -2.67 -32.62
CA ARG A 715 16.65 -3.03 -32.00
C ARG A 715 15.89 -1.73 -31.78
N GLY A 716 14.59 -1.74 -32.07
CA GLY A 716 13.70 -0.63 -31.81
C GLY A 716 13.69 -0.24 -30.32
N PRO A 717 12.92 0.78 -29.92
CA PRO A 717 12.75 1.09 -28.50
C PRO A 717 12.02 -0.04 -27.76
N PHE A 718 12.51 -0.41 -26.58
CA PHE A 718 11.81 -1.30 -25.66
C PHE A 718 10.51 -0.63 -25.20
N ARG A 719 9.36 -1.28 -25.43
CA ARG A 719 8.03 -0.70 -25.24
C ARG A 719 7.10 -1.66 -24.53
N PHE A 720 6.18 -1.10 -23.75
CA PHE A 720 4.97 -1.80 -23.32
C PHE A 720 4.10 -2.14 -24.52
N GLN A 721 3.53 -3.35 -24.52
CA GLN A 721 2.78 -3.90 -25.65
C GLN A 721 1.32 -4.19 -25.25
N ASN A 722 1.12 -5.06 -24.25
CA ASN A 722 -0.22 -5.49 -23.83
C ASN A 722 -0.22 -6.05 -22.40
N VAL A 723 -1.40 -6.25 -21.82
CA VAL A 723 -1.62 -6.97 -20.56
C VAL A 723 -2.26 -8.33 -20.84
N ILE A 724 -1.76 -9.38 -20.20
CA ILE A 724 -2.35 -10.73 -20.22
C ILE A 724 -2.88 -11.07 -18.83
N GLU A 725 -4.12 -11.54 -18.74
CA GLU A 725 -4.70 -12.03 -17.48
C GLU A 725 -4.34 -13.50 -17.23
N VAL A 726 -4.09 -13.86 -15.96
CA VAL A 726 -3.79 -15.23 -15.54
C VAL A 726 -5.00 -15.82 -14.82
N ALA A 727 -5.60 -16.87 -15.37
CA ALA A 727 -6.71 -17.61 -14.77
C ALA A 727 -6.22 -18.60 -13.71
N ASP A 728 -7.07 -18.93 -12.73
CA ASP A 728 -6.69 -19.92 -11.70
C ASP A 728 -6.64 -21.31 -12.32
N HIS A 729 -5.54 -22.01 -12.05
CA HIS A 729 -5.48 -23.43 -12.34
C HIS A 729 -6.49 -24.17 -11.45
N PRO A 730 -7.39 -25.01 -11.99
CA PRO A 730 -8.32 -25.77 -11.16
C PRO A 730 -7.53 -26.68 -10.22
N THR A 731 -7.69 -26.47 -8.91
CA THR A 731 -7.04 -27.25 -7.87
C THR A 731 -7.75 -28.60 -7.74
N LYS A 732 -7.10 -29.67 -8.22
CA LYS A 732 -7.55 -31.04 -7.96
C LYS A 732 -7.27 -31.39 -6.50
N ASN A 733 -8.27 -31.26 -5.63
CA ASN A 733 -8.31 -31.95 -4.34
C ASN A 733 -9.47 -32.94 -4.30
N SER A 734 -9.10 -34.21 -4.03
CA SER A 734 -9.90 -35.36 -3.58
C SER A 734 -11.17 -35.76 -4.35
N SER A 735 -11.00 -36.62 -5.34
CA SER A 735 -11.42 -38.04 -5.28
C SER A 735 -11.21 -38.67 -6.66
N ARG A 736 -10.68 -39.90 -6.68
CA ARG A 736 -10.69 -40.71 -7.90
C ARG A 736 -12.16 -41.00 -8.24
N GLY A 737 -12.68 -40.27 -9.21
CA GLY A 737 -13.90 -40.59 -9.93
C GLY A 737 -13.64 -40.26 -11.39
N ASP A 738 -13.70 -41.27 -12.24
CA ASP A 738 -13.79 -41.10 -13.69
C ASP A 738 -14.91 -40.13 -14.02
N THR A 739 -14.62 -38.93 -14.51
CA THR A 739 -15.61 -38.13 -15.25
C THR A 739 -14.91 -37.14 -16.17
N ARG A 740 -15.32 -37.17 -17.43
CA ARG A 740 -15.11 -36.15 -18.46
C ARG A 740 -15.33 -34.73 -17.91
N PRO A 741 -14.75 -33.66 -18.49
CA PRO A 741 -15.00 -32.29 -18.05
C PRO A 741 -16.50 -32.01 -18.01
N GLN A 742 -17.07 -31.95 -16.81
CA GLN A 742 -18.47 -31.62 -16.61
C GLN A 742 -18.59 -30.10 -16.71
N ARG A 743 -19.45 -29.63 -17.62
CA ARG A 743 -19.86 -28.24 -17.72
C ARG A 743 -20.95 -28.00 -16.67
N ALA A 744 -21.14 -26.73 -16.29
CA ALA A 744 -22.28 -26.36 -15.46
C ALA A 744 -23.58 -26.77 -16.19
N THR A 745 -24.49 -27.46 -15.49
CA THR A 745 -25.76 -27.86 -16.09
C THR A 745 -26.72 -26.69 -16.01
N ILE A 746 -27.02 -26.06 -17.15
CA ILE A 746 -27.93 -24.92 -17.22
C ILE A 746 -29.37 -25.45 -17.18
N SER A 747 -30.16 -24.89 -16.27
CA SER A 747 -31.60 -25.17 -16.15
C SER A 747 -32.42 -24.01 -16.71
N ASP A 748 -33.52 -24.32 -17.38
CA ASP A 748 -34.46 -23.28 -17.82
C ASP A 748 -35.29 -22.75 -16.64
N ILE A 749 -35.60 -21.46 -16.67
CA ILE A 749 -36.54 -20.86 -15.72
C ILE A 749 -37.97 -21.13 -16.21
N PRO A 750 -38.86 -21.70 -15.36
CA PRO A 750 -40.22 -22.02 -15.77
C PRO A 750 -41.02 -20.77 -16.10
N LYS A 751 -41.79 -20.85 -17.19
CA LYS A 751 -42.73 -19.82 -17.64
C LYS A 751 -44.12 -20.20 -17.20
N ILE A 752 -44.78 -19.33 -16.44
CA ILE A 752 -46.09 -19.58 -15.86
C ILE A 752 -47.03 -18.39 -16.08
N ARG A 753 -48.33 -18.66 -16.00
CA ARG A 753 -49.37 -17.63 -15.93
C ARG A 753 -49.96 -17.65 -14.53
N ILE A 754 -50.26 -16.47 -14.01
CA ILE A 754 -50.95 -16.28 -12.74
C ILE A 754 -52.35 -15.76 -13.02
N SER A 755 -53.31 -16.11 -12.17
CA SER A 755 -54.69 -15.62 -12.29
C SER A 755 -55.27 -15.15 -10.96
N THR A 756 -54.56 -15.40 -9.85
CA THR A 756 -54.96 -14.99 -8.51
C THR A 756 -53.75 -14.54 -7.69
N GLU A 757 -53.98 -13.73 -6.65
CA GLU A 757 -52.94 -13.37 -5.66
C GLU A 757 -52.37 -14.61 -4.94
N GLY A 758 -53.19 -15.64 -4.73
CA GLY A 758 -52.76 -16.90 -4.11
C GLY A 758 -51.70 -17.67 -4.92
N ASP A 759 -51.59 -17.41 -6.23
CA ASP A 759 -50.53 -18.00 -7.06
C ASP A 759 -49.17 -17.34 -6.78
N ILE A 760 -49.16 -16.04 -6.48
CA ILE A 760 -47.95 -15.32 -6.05
C ILE A 760 -47.45 -15.83 -4.70
N GLU A 761 -48.34 -16.09 -3.74
CA GLU A 761 -47.94 -16.69 -2.46
C GLU A 761 -47.29 -18.07 -2.61
N LYS A 762 -47.71 -18.87 -3.60
CA LYS A 762 -47.07 -20.17 -3.91
C LYS A 762 -45.68 -19.97 -4.47
N ILE A 763 -45.50 -19.00 -5.36
CA ILE A 763 -44.19 -18.65 -5.97
C ILE A 763 -43.22 -18.14 -4.89
N LEU A 764 -43.67 -17.25 -4.01
CA LEU A 764 -42.89 -16.73 -2.89
C LEU A 764 -42.46 -17.86 -1.94
N ARG A 765 -43.38 -18.79 -1.61
CA ARG A 765 -43.06 -19.97 -0.79
C ARG A 765 -42.08 -20.93 -1.47
N ALA A 766 -42.15 -21.06 -2.79
CA ALA A 766 -41.24 -21.92 -3.53
C ALA A 766 -39.81 -21.37 -3.58
N GLY A 767 -39.62 -20.05 -3.47
CA GLY A 767 -38.30 -19.41 -3.38
C GLY A 767 -37.43 -19.58 -4.64
N LYS A 768 -38.05 -19.85 -5.79
CA LYS A 768 -37.37 -20.11 -7.07
C LYS A 768 -37.77 -19.06 -8.13
N PRO A 769 -36.86 -18.71 -9.06
CA PRO A 769 -37.19 -17.77 -10.12
C PRO A 769 -38.24 -18.36 -11.06
N VAL A 770 -39.16 -17.50 -11.51
CA VAL A 770 -40.20 -17.83 -12.49
C VAL A 770 -40.42 -16.65 -13.43
N ILE A 771 -40.73 -16.92 -14.70
CA ILE A 771 -41.14 -15.90 -15.66
C ILE A 771 -42.67 -15.90 -15.73
N LEU A 772 -43.29 -14.77 -15.44
CA LEU A 772 -44.73 -14.55 -15.54
C LEU A 772 -45.05 -14.00 -16.93
N GLN A 773 -45.88 -14.71 -17.66
CA GLN A 773 -46.27 -14.34 -19.02
C GLN A 773 -47.72 -13.89 -19.10
N GLY A 774 -48.02 -13.00 -20.05
CA GLY A 774 -49.39 -12.51 -20.29
C GLY A 774 -49.93 -11.60 -19.20
N SER A 775 -49.04 -10.97 -18.41
CA SER A 775 -49.41 -9.97 -17.41
C SER A 775 -49.64 -8.61 -18.07
N ASP A 776 -50.64 -7.88 -17.60
CA ASP A 776 -50.94 -6.53 -18.08
C ASP A 776 -50.11 -5.48 -17.33
N LEU A 777 -48.99 -5.07 -17.94
CA LEU A 777 -48.11 -4.01 -17.42
C LEU A 777 -48.59 -2.58 -17.73
N GLY A 778 -49.73 -2.42 -18.40
CA GLY A 778 -50.23 -1.12 -18.87
C GLY A 778 -49.75 -0.73 -20.27
N THR A 779 -49.98 0.53 -20.65
CA THR A 779 -49.64 1.05 -21.99
C THR A 779 -48.14 1.28 -22.18
N CYS A 780 -47.32 1.13 -21.14
CA CYS A 780 -45.87 1.33 -21.23
C CYS A 780 -45.20 0.39 -22.24
N VAL A 781 -45.68 -0.85 -22.39
CA VAL A 781 -45.09 -1.85 -23.31
C VAL A 781 -45.20 -1.41 -24.78
N SER A 782 -46.24 -0.66 -25.14
CA SER A 782 -46.42 -0.13 -26.50
C SER A 782 -45.92 1.32 -26.65
N LYS A 783 -46.05 2.16 -25.62
CA LYS A 783 -45.71 3.58 -25.70
C LYS A 783 -44.24 3.90 -25.46
N TRP A 784 -43.55 3.20 -24.55
CA TRP A 784 -42.21 3.59 -24.11
C TRP A 784 -41.13 3.27 -25.14
N THR A 785 -41.08 4.13 -26.16
CA THR A 785 -39.99 4.27 -27.14
C THR A 785 -39.01 5.34 -26.67
N GLY A 786 -37.81 5.41 -27.24
CA GLY A 786 -36.85 6.45 -26.87
C GLY A 786 -37.34 7.86 -27.16
N ALA A 787 -38.07 8.04 -28.27
CA ALA A 787 -38.75 9.30 -28.60
C ALA A 787 -39.81 9.68 -27.55
N TYR A 788 -40.71 8.75 -27.20
CA TYR A 788 -41.77 8.99 -26.22
C TYR A 788 -41.21 9.35 -24.84
N LEU A 789 -40.23 8.58 -24.36
CA LEU A 789 -39.61 8.85 -23.07
C LEU A 789 -38.87 10.18 -23.08
N THR A 790 -38.18 10.54 -24.16
CA THR A 790 -37.46 11.82 -24.26
C THR A 790 -38.41 13.01 -24.18
N GLU A 791 -39.54 12.94 -24.89
CA GLU A 791 -40.58 13.97 -24.86
C GLU A 791 -41.23 14.10 -23.47
N ASN A 792 -41.63 12.98 -22.87
CA ASN A 792 -42.43 12.99 -21.64
C ASN A 792 -41.61 13.12 -20.35
N ILE A 793 -40.37 12.61 -20.30
CA ILE A 793 -39.46 12.80 -19.15
C ILE A 793 -38.79 14.18 -19.22
N GLY A 794 -38.63 14.72 -20.43
CA GLY A 794 -38.04 16.03 -20.69
C GLY A 794 -36.59 15.94 -21.17
N SER A 795 -36.32 16.48 -22.36
CA SER A 795 -35.03 16.39 -23.04
C SER A 795 -33.84 16.89 -22.22
N GLN A 796 -34.04 17.93 -21.40
CA GLN A 796 -33.00 18.58 -20.57
C GLN A 796 -32.93 18.04 -19.13
N ARG A 797 -33.75 17.04 -18.78
CA ARG A 797 -33.68 16.44 -17.45
C ARG A 797 -32.32 15.79 -17.27
N LYS A 798 -31.63 16.11 -16.17
CA LYS A 798 -30.31 15.54 -15.86
C LYS A 798 -30.47 14.15 -15.26
N VAL A 799 -29.74 13.18 -15.80
CA VAL A 799 -29.66 11.82 -15.29
C VAL A 799 -28.22 11.41 -15.07
N VAL A 800 -27.98 10.58 -14.04
CA VAL A 800 -26.66 10.00 -13.76
C VAL A 800 -26.62 8.59 -14.32
N VAL A 801 -25.72 8.36 -15.28
CA VAL A 801 -25.59 7.08 -15.98
C VAL A 801 -24.23 6.44 -15.69
N HIS A 802 -24.20 5.12 -15.70
CA HIS A 802 -22.97 4.35 -15.73
C HIS A 802 -22.52 4.29 -17.19
N GLU A 803 -21.36 4.85 -17.51
CA GLU A 803 -20.80 4.80 -18.86
C GLU A 803 -19.49 4.01 -18.85
N ALA A 804 -19.43 2.96 -19.68
CA ALA A 804 -18.31 2.05 -19.76
C ALA A 804 -17.65 2.07 -21.15
N SER A 805 -16.33 1.87 -21.20
CA SER A 805 -15.61 1.69 -22.47
C SER A 805 -15.75 0.27 -23.04
N SER A 806 -16.08 -0.70 -22.18
CA SER A 806 -16.36 -2.10 -22.52
C SER A 806 -17.84 -2.41 -22.34
N SER A 807 -18.37 -3.39 -23.07
CA SER A 807 -19.72 -3.91 -22.80
C SER A 807 -19.79 -4.60 -21.43
N LYS A 808 -18.67 -5.07 -20.88
CA LYS A 808 -18.65 -5.74 -19.59
C LYS A 808 -18.37 -4.74 -18.47
N MET A 809 -19.37 -4.43 -17.66
CA MET A 809 -19.16 -3.66 -16.43
C MET A 809 -18.74 -4.57 -15.28
N ASP A 810 -17.86 -4.06 -14.41
CA ASP A 810 -17.42 -4.71 -13.17
C ASP A 810 -17.37 -3.68 -12.03
N PHE A 811 -18.15 -3.95 -11.00
CA PHE A 811 -18.30 -3.07 -9.85
C PHE A 811 -17.04 -2.99 -8.98
N ASN A 812 -16.27 -4.08 -8.86
CA ASN A 812 -15.12 -4.12 -7.96
C ASN A 812 -13.92 -3.40 -8.58
N SER A 813 -13.69 -3.57 -9.89
CA SER A 813 -12.65 -2.82 -10.61
C SER A 813 -13.07 -1.39 -10.98
N LYS A 814 -14.38 -1.08 -10.91
CA LYS A 814 -14.97 0.22 -11.29
C LYS A 814 -14.55 0.66 -12.68
N ASN A 815 -14.70 -0.24 -13.66
CA ASN A 815 -14.34 0.01 -15.06
C ASN A 815 -15.35 0.88 -15.84
N PHE A 816 -16.16 1.65 -15.12
CA PHE A 816 -17.17 2.58 -15.64
C PHE A 816 -17.15 3.88 -14.83
N SER A 817 -17.69 4.95 -15.40
CA SER A 817 -17.81 6.26 -14.76
C SER A 817 -19.26 6.65 -14.53
N TYR A 818 -19.53 7.40 -13.47
CA TYR A 818 -20.82 8.06 -13.24
C TYR A 818 -20.82 9.40 -13.98
N ILE A 819 -21.71 9.55 -14.95
CA ILE A 819 -21.77 10.76 -15.78
C ILE A 819 -23.16 11.36 -15.71
N THR A 820 -23.24 12.64 -15.36
CA THR A 820 -24.46 13.42 -15.44
C THR A 820 -24.63 13.97 -16.85
N LYS A 821 -25.73 13.65 -17.52
CA LYS A 821 -26.04 14.12 -18.88
C LYS A 821 -27.53 14.40 -19.07
N ASP A 822 -27.83 15.13 -20.14
CA ASP A 822 -29.21 15.38 -20.57
C ASP A 822 -29.86 14.08 -21.04
N PHE A 823 -31.12 13.87 -20.65
CA PHE A 823 -31.85 12.65 -20.95
C PHE A 823 -31.92 12.37 -22.46
N ALA A 824 -32.13 13.40 -23.29
CA ALA A 824 -32.15 13.23 -24.76
C ALA A 824 -30.80 12.75 -25.34
N SER A 825 -29.68 13.27 -24.83
CA SER A 825 -28.34 12.83 -25.24
C SER A 825 -28.11 11.38 -24.86
N PHE A 826 -28.46 11.02 -23.62
CA PHE A 826 -28.38 9.65 -23.14
C PHE A 826 -29.19 8.67 -23.99
N MET A 827 -30.46 9.00 -24.29
CA MET A 827 -31.32 8.13 -25.10
C MET A 827 -30.77 7.95 -26.51
N THR A 828 -30.32 9.04 -27.15
CA THR A 828 -29.71 8.99 -28.49
C THR A 828 -28.44 8.12 -28.50
N GLU A 829 -27.59 8.23 -27.48
CA GLU A 829 -26.36 7.44 -27.39
C GLU A 829 -26.65 5.95 -27.16
N VAL A 830 -27.64 5.62 -26.33
CA VAL A 830 -28.07 4.24 -26.09
C VAL A 830 -28.66 3.61 -27.36
N GLU A 831 -29.54 4.32 -28.08
CA GLU A 831 -30.11 3.86 -29.35
C GLU A 831 -29.05 3.61 -30.43
N ASN A 832 -27.94 4.35 -30.38
CA ASN A 832 -26.78 4.15 -31.25
C ASN A 832 -25.83 3.03 -30.76
N GLY A 833 -26.25 2.20 -29.81
CA GLY A 833 -25.47 1.08 -29.28
C GLY A 833 -24.43 1.48 -28.23
N GLY A 834 -24.61 2.63 -27.58
CA GLY A 834 -23.79 3.11 -26.47
C GLY A 834 -23.75 2.11 -25.31
N LYS A 835 -22.63 2.09 -24.59
CA LYS A 835 -22.38 1.18 -23.46
C LYS A 835 -22.74 1.85 -22.15
N GLN A 836 -23.99 2.31 -22.06
CA GLN A 836 -24.49 3.03 -20.89
C GLN A 836 -25.58 2.25 -20.16
N TYR A 837 -25.68 2.52 -18.86
CA TYR A 837 -26.71 1.95 -18.01
C TYR A 837 -27.22 2.98 -16.99
N LEU A 838 -28.52 3.22 -17.02
CA LEU A 838 -29.25 4.03 -16.05
C LEU A 838 -29.95 3.13 -15.04
N ARG A 839 -29.69 3.40 -13.75
CA ARG A 839 -30.55 3.02 -12.64
C ARG A 839 -31.09 4.32 -12.06
N ALA A 840 -32.38 4.57 -12.19
CA ALA A 840 -32.98 5.78 -11.64
C ALA A 840 -32.86 5.83 -10.10
N LEU A 841 -32.75 7.05 -9.58
CA LEU A 841 -32.72 7.37 -8.16
C LEU A 841 -33.89 8.30 -7.85
N SER A 842 -34.21 8.47 -6.56
CA SER A 842 -35.16 9.50 -6.13
C SER A 842 -34.74 10.87 -6.66
N GLU A 843 -35.68 11.61 -7.24
CA GLU A 843 -35.41 12.92 -7.86
C GLU A 843 -35.02 13.96 -6.81
N GLU A 844 -35.81 14.07 -5.74
CA GLU A 844 -35.60 15.08 -4.70
C GLU A 844 -34.56 14.65 -3.66
N HIS A 845 -34.52 13.36 -3.34
CA HIS A 845 -33.76 12.85 -2.20
C HIS A 845 -32.97 11.56 -2.51
N PRO A 846 -32.06 11.58 -3.50
CA PRO A 846 -31.35 10.38 -3.97
C PRO A 846 -30.46 9.68 -2.93
N SER A 847 -30.13 10.36 -1.82
CA SER A 847 -29.32 9.82 -0.71
C SER A 847 -30.14 9.39 0.50
N ASP A 848 -31.45 9.65 0.52
CA ASP A 848 -32.31 9.46 1.69
C ASP A 848 -33.59 8.66 1.38
N GLN A 849 -34.09 8.66 0.14
CA GLN A 849 -35.32 7.99 -0.27
C GLN A 849 -35.08 6.96 -1.40
N PRO A 850 -35.68 5.76 -1.31
CA PRO A 850 -35.68 4.81 -2.42
C PRO A 850 -36.35 5.40 -3.67
N ALA A 851 -35.94 4.95 -4.85
CA ALA A 851 -36.57 5.39 -6.10
C ALA A 851 -38.01 4.85 -6.21
N ASN A 852 -38.91 5.69 -6.70
CA ASN A 852 -40.31 5.35 -6.92
C ASN A 852 -40.77 5.98 -8.23
N ILE A 853 -41.26 5.14 -9.15
CA ILE A 853 -41.59 5.58 -10.50
C ILE A 853 -42.77 6.57 -10.55
N GLU A 854 -43.70 6.49 -9.59
CA GLU A 854 -44.86 7.37 -9.50
C GLU A 854 -44.45 8.79 -9.06
N THR A 855 -43.48 8.88 -8.15
CA THR A 855 -42.98 10.18 -7.64
C THR A 855 -41.90 10.77 -8.52
N ASP A 856 -40.97 9.95 -9.00
CA ASP A 856 -39.78 10.41 -9.72
C ASP A 856 -40.06 10.64 -11.21
N PHE A 857 -41.08 9.99 -11.78
CA PHE A 857 -41.43 10.12 -13.20
C PHE A 857 -42.96 10.24 -13.43
N PRO A 858 -43.63 11.26 -12.83
CA PRO A 858 -45.08 11.36 -12.82
C PRO A 858 -45.71 11.46 -14.22
N SER A 859 -44.98 12.01 -15.21
CA SER A 859 -45.44 12.16 -16.59
C SER A 859 -45.61 10.83 -17.34
N ILE A 860 -44.89 9.77 -16.94
CA ILE A 860 -44.97 8.44 -17.55
C ILE A 860 -45.53 7.38 -16.58
N ALA A 861 -45.72 7.73 -15.31
CA ALA A 861 -46.15 6.80 -14.25
C ALA A 861 -47.45 6.08 -14.60
N SER A 862 -48.44 6.79 -15.15
CA SER A 862 -49.75 6.21 -15.51
C SER A 862 -49.70 5.15 -16.61
N ASP A 863 -48.61 5.08 -17.38
CA ASP A 863 -48.44 4.08 -18.42
C ASP A 863 -48.05 2.71 -17.85
N PHE A 864 -47.40 2.68 -16.69
CA PHE A 864 -46.92 1.46 -16.04
C PHE A 864 -47.84 1.08 -14.89
N LYS A 865 -48.29 -0.18 -14.86
CA LYS A 865 -49.03 -0.75 -13.74
C LYS A 865 -48.56 -2.16 -13.45
N LEU A 866 -48.55 -2.55 -12.18
CA LEU A 866 -48.43 -3.96 -11.84
C LEU A 866 -49.82 -4.61 -11.95
N PRO A 867 -49.91 -5.84 -12.50
CA PRO A 867 -51.16 -6.59 -12.57
C PRO A 867 -51.76 -6.79 -11.15
N PRO A 868 -53.10 -6.80 -11.00
CA PRO A 868 -53.76 -6.96 -9.69
C PRO A 868 -53.35 -8.22 -8.92
N GLU A 869 -52.96 -9.28 -9.62
CA GLU A 869 -52.45 -10.52 -9.06
C GLU A 869 -51.14 -10.33 -8.26
N LEU A 870 -50.39 -9.24 -8.50
CA LEU A 870 -49.20 -8.83 -7.76
C LEU A 870 -49.51 -7.82 -6.63
N SER A 871 -50.74 -7.75 -6.14
CA SER A 871 -51.16 -6.87 -5.03
C SER A 871 -50.29 -7.04 -3.77
N PHE A 872 -49.84 -8.25 -3.44
CA PHE A 872 -48.87 -8.49 -2.37
C PHE A 872 -47.56 -7.73 -2.59
N VAL A 873 -47.02 -7.74 -3.80
CA VAL A 873 -45.78 -7.02 -4.16
C VAL A 873 -45.99 -5.52 -4.00
N LYS A 874 -47.13 -4.99 -4.47
CA LYS A 874 -47.45 -3.57 -4.35
C LYS A 874 -47.61 -3.12 -2.89
N ARG A 875 -48.28 -3.91 -2.05
CA ARG A 875 -48.45 -3.61 -0.61
C ARG A 875 -47.13 -3.62 0.16
N ASN A 876 -46.16 -4.41 -0.29
CA ASN A 876 -44.85 -4.54 0.35
C ASN A 876 -43.72 -3.86 -0.45
N GLU A 877 -44.08 -2.96 -1.38
CA GLU A 877 -43.13 -2.27 -2.26
C GLU A 877 -42.11 -1.48 -1.42
N PHE A 878 -40.84 -1.68 -1.75
CA PHE A 878 -39.73 -0.93 -1.18
C PHE A 878 -39.22 0.13 -2.19
N SER A 879 -39.12 -0.22 -3.46
CA SER A 879 -38.79 0.72 -4.54
C SER A 879 -39.27 0.23 -5.90
N SER A 880 -39.53 1.17 -6.82
CA SER A 880 -39.82 0.92 -8.24
C SER A 880 -38.85 1.69 -9.12
N VAL A 881 -37.87 0.96 -9.67
CA VAL A 881 -36.68 1.56 -10.28
C VAL A 881 -36.77 1.48 -11.81
N LEU A 882 -36.83 2.65 -12.47
CA LEU A 882 -36.65 2.73 -13.93
C LEU A 882 -35.20 2.37 -14.31
N ARG A 883 -35.04 1.41 -15.22
CA ARG A 883 -33.76 0.95 -15.74
C ARG A 883 -33.74 1.10 -17.25
N ILE A 884 -32.71 1.77 -17.78
CA ILE A 884 -32.47 1.91 -19.22
C ILE A 884 -31.05 1.45 -19.51
N SER A 885 -30.89 0.54 -20.47
CA SER A 885 -29.60 -0.08 -20.79
C SER A 885 -29.33 -0.03 -22.28
N GLY A 886 -28.11 0.36 -22.63
CA GLY A 886 -27.50 0.10 -23.94
C GLY A 886 -26.79 -1.24 -23.99
N ARG A 887 -25.72 -1.36 -24.80
CA ARG A 887 -24.89 -2.58 -24.95
C ARG A 887 -23.94 -2.82 -23.76
N ALA A 888 -24.47 -2.77 -22.55
CA ALA A 888 -23.73 -2.94 -21.30
C ALA A 888 -24.29 -4.11 -20.46
N ASN A 889 -23.42 -5.07 -20.18
CA ASN A 889 -23.66 -6.21 -19.31
C ASN A 889 -23.60 -5.73 -17.85
N MET A 890 -24.61 -6.12 -17.07
CA MET A 890 -24.61 -5.92 -15.63
C MET A 890 -23.72 -6.98 -14.98
N TRP A 891 -22.87 -6.55 -14.05
CA TRP A 891 -21.98 -7.44 -13.29
C TRP A 891 -22.78 -8.46 -12.46
N LEU A 892 -22.11 -9.55 -12.07
CA LEU A 892 -22.68 -10.54 -11.17
C LEU A 892 -22.88 -9.93 -9.78
N HIS A 893 -24.12 -9.95 -9.29
CA HIS A 893 -24.49 -9.45 -7.96
C HIS A 893 -25.66 -10.25 -7.40
N TYR A 894 -25.95 -10.08 -6.11
CA TYR A 894 -27.21 -10.55 -5.52
C TYR A 894 -27.96 -9.38 -4.90
N ASP A 895 -29.28 -9.49 -4.88
CA ASP A 895 -30.16 -8.55 -4.19
C ASP A 895 -30.65 -9.19 -2.87
N VAL A 896 -30.68 -8.42 -1.78
CA VAL A 896 -31.14 -8.92 -0.48
C VAL A 896 -32.67 -9.02 -0.44
N MET A 897 -33.35 -8.10 -1.13
CA MET A 897 -34.81 -8.11 -1.28
C MET A 897 -35.23 -8.87 -2.54
N ALA A 898 -36.40 -9.50 -2.46
CA ALA A 898 -37.07 -10.03 -3.64
C ALA A 898 -37.44 -8.91 -4.62
N ASN A 899 -37.46 -9.20 -5.91
CA ASN A 899 -37.93 -8.24 -6.91
C ASN A 899 -38.71 -8.86 -8.07
N ILE A 900 -39.56 -8.03 -8.68
CA ILE A 900 -40.23 -8.29 -9.94
C ILE A 900 -39.58 -7.41 -11.01
N TYR A 901 -38.84 -8.04 -11.91
CA TYR A 901 -38.18 -7.39 -13.04
C TYR A 901 -39.11 -7.36 -14.25
N CYS A 902 -39.69 -6.20 -14.54
CA CYS A 902 -40.63 -6.00 -15.64
C CYS A 902 -39.89 -5.53 -16.90
N GLN A 903 -39.81 -6.37 -17.92
CA GLN A 903 -39.16 -6.02 -19.18
C GLN A 903 -40.16 -5.28 -20.08
N ILE A 904 -39.95 -3.98 -20.33
CA ILE A 904 -40.90 -3.13 -21.05
C ILE A 904 -40.58 -3.05 -22.54
N SER A 905 -39.30 -2.82 -22.88
CA SER A 905 -38.84 -2.71 -24.27
C SER A 905 -37.45 -3.31 -24.42
N GLY A 906 -37.18 -3.86 -25.60
CA GLY A 906 -35.98 -4.64 -25.89
C GLY A 906 -35.99 -6.04 -25.26
N SER A 907 -34.90 -6.77 -25.45
CA SER A 907 -34.73 -8.13 -24.92
C SER A 907 -33.41 -8.28 -24.19
N LYS A 908 -33.38 -9.14 -23.17
CA LYS A 908 -32.15 -9.44 -22.41
C LYS A 908 -32.10 -10.89 -21.96
N LYS A 909 -30.88 -11.38 -21.82
CA LYS A 909 -30.58 -12.69 -21.26
C LYS A 909 -30.03 -12.51 -19.84
N LEU A 910 -30.54 -13.30 -18.92
CA LEU A 910 -30.11 -13.35 -17.53
C LEU A 910 -29.58 -14.74 -17.21
N LEU A 911 -28.50 -14.76 -16.42
CA LEU A 911 -28.02 -15.95 -15.73
C LEU A 911 -28.24 -15.74 -14.25
N LEU A 912 -28.95 -16.68 -13.62
CA LEU A 912 -29.28 -16.67 -12.21
C LEU A 912 -28.67 -17.90 -11.55
N PHE A 913 -28.22 -17.77 -10.31
CA PHE A 913 -27.61 -18.85 -9.54
C PHE A 913 -28.30 -18.93 -8.18
N PRO A 914 -28.67 -20.15 -7.73
CA PRO A 914 -29.28 -20.34 -6.43
C PRO A 914 -28.32 -19.89 -5.30
N PRO A 915 -28.83 -19.45 -4.14
CA PRO A 915 -28.01 -19.01 -3.01
C PRO A 915 -26.91 -19.99 -2.59
N ASP A 916 -27.14 -21.30 -2.76
CA ASP A 916 -26.19 -22.36 -2.43
C ASP A 916 -24.89 -22.29 -3.25
N ASP A 917 -24.90 -21.63 -4.41
CA ASP A 917 -23.72 -21.48 -5.27
C ASP A 917 -22.75 -20.37 -4.80
N VAL A 918 -23.09 -19.64 -3.72
CA VAL A 918 -22.36 -18.42 -3.30
C VAL A 918 -20.87 -18.65 -3.06
N THR A 919 -20.49 -19.85 -2.58
CA THR A 919 -19.09 -20.21 -2.30
C THR A 919 -18.26 -20.42 -3.57
N TYR A 920 -18.90 -20.64 -4.72
CA TYR A 920 -18.24 -20.83 -6.01
C TYR A 920 -18.13 -19.54 -6.82
N LEU A 921 -18.91 -18.52 -6.45
CA LEU A 921 -19.05 -17.29 -7.23
C LEU A 921 -18.18 -16.11 -6.72
N SER A 922 -17.26 -16.38 -5.79
CA SER A 922 -16.21 -15.45 -5.34
C SER A 922 -16.69 -14.10 -4.79
N PHE A 923 -17.78 -14.10 -4.03
CA PHE A 923 -18.21 -12.92 -3.27
C PHE A 923 -17.30 -12.70 -2.05
N ALA A 924 -16.76 -11.49 -1.90
CA ALA A 924 -15.97 -11.13 -0.72
C ALA A 924 -16.89 -10.94 0.51
N PRO A 925 -16.41 -11.16 1.75
CA PRO A 925 -17.24 -11.00 2.95
C PRO A 925 -17.88 -9.60 3.07
N GLY A 926 -19.20 -9.55 2.97
CA GLY A 926 -19.99 -8.31 3.03
C GLY A 926 -20.03 -7.50 1.73
N ALA A 927 -19.59 -8.08 0.62
CA ALA A 927 -19.76 -7.52 -0.72
C ALA A 927 -20.95 -8.21 -1.42
N SER A 928 -21.77 -7.43 -2.10
CA SER A 928 -22.93 -7.92 -2.86
C SER A 928 -22.64 -8.13 -4.35
N SER A 929 -21.39 -7.97 -4.79
CA SER A 929 -20.96 -8.04 -6.19
C SER A 929 -19.70 -8.89 -6.36
N SER A 930 -19.61 -9.59 -7.49
CA SER A 930 -18.47 -10.41 -7.89
C SER A 930 -17.94 -9.99 -9.27
N SER A 931 -16.63 -10.13 -9.47
CA SER A 931 -15.97 -9.83 -10.75
C SER A 931 -15.94 -11.02 -11.70
N ILE A 932 -16.53 -12.16 -11.32
CA ILE A 932 -16.64 -13.32 -12.21
C ILE A 932 -17.55 -12.97 -13.39
N ASP A 933 -17.05 -13.31 -14.58
CA ASP A 933 -17.81 -13.22 -15.81
C ASP A 933 -18.52 -14.54 -16.08
N VAL A 934 -19.78 -14.61 -15.64
CA VAL A 934 -20.55 -15.82 -15.78
C VAL A 934 -20.90 -16.13 -17.24
N PHE A 935 -21.06 -15.13 -18.10
CA PHE A 935 -21.44 -15.37 -19.50
C PHE A 935 -20.34 -16.05 -20.31
N SER A 936 -19.06 -15.76 -20.02
CA SER A 936 -17.92 -16.47 -20.62
C SER A 936 -17.43 -17.64 -19.77
N GLY A 937 -17.72 -17.64 -18.47
CA GLY A 937 -17.22 -18.61 -17.50
C GLY A 937 -17.97 -19.94 -17.41
N LEU A 938 -19.22 -20.02 -17.89
CA LEU A 938 -20.05 -21.24 -17.79
C LEU A 938 -19.46 -22.45 -18.53
N GLU A 939 -18.67 -22.20 -19.58
CA GLU A 939 -17.97 -23.25 -20.34
C GLU A 939 -16.64 -23.69 -19.67
N THR A 940 -16.26 -23.05 -18.55
CA THR A 940 -15.02 -23.36 -17.84
C THR A 940 -15.26 -24.34 -16.68
N PRO A 941 -14.27 -25.17 -16.31
CA PRO A 941 -14.37 -26.05 -15.14
C PRO A 941 -14.61 -25.29 -13.81
N ASN A 942 -14.31 -23.99 -13.76
CA ASN A 942 -14.40 -23.20 -12.53
C ASN A 942 -15.84 -22.98 -12.05
N LEU A 943 -16.81 -23.01 -12.97
CA LEU A 943 -18.24 -22.91 -12.65
C LEU A 943 -18.96 -24.26 -12.74
N ALA A 944 -18.25 -25.38 -12.95
CA ALA A 944 -18.86 -26.70 -13.13
C ALA A 944 -19.72 -27.16 -11.94
N LEU A 945 -19.38 -26.69 -10.74
CA LEU A 945 -20.11 -27.00 -9.49
C LEU A 945 -21.30 -26.05 -9.22
N THR A 946 -21.53 -25.08 -10.11
CA THR A 946 -22.68 -24.17 -10.02
C THR A 946 -23.88 -24.73 -10.76
N HIS A 947 -25.06 -24.25 -10.39
CA HIS A 947 -26.37 -24.65 -10.90
C HIS A 947 -27.06 -23.46 -11.58
N PRO A 948 -26.51 -22.95 -12.70
CA PRO A 948 -27.05 -21.78 -13.38
C PRO A 948 -28.45 -22.02 -13.93
N HIS A 949 -29.27 -21.00 -13.82
CA HIS A 949 -30.59 -20.88 -14.42
C HIS A 949 -30.57 -19.79 -15.48
N GLU A 950 -31.09 -20.08 -16.66
CA GLU A 950 -31.13 -19.14 -17.77
C GLU A 950 -32.55 -18.60 -17.99
N ALA A 951 -32.65 -17.28 -18.21
CA ALA A 951 -33.86 -16.62 -18.65
C ALA A 951 -33.58 -15.68 -19.82
N THR A 952 -34.46 -15.69 -20.82
CA THR A 952 -34.53 -14.63 -21.83
C THR A 952 -35.86 -13.91 -21.67
N LEU A 953 -35.82 -12.60 -21.41
CA LEU A 953 -36.99 -11.76 -21.24
C LEU A 953 -37.19 -10.88 -22.47
N GLY A 954 -38.41 -10.88 -23.00
CA GLY A 954 -38.88 -9.95 -24.02
C GLY A 954 -39.87 -8.92 -23.46
N PRO A 955 -40.33 -7.98 -24.30
CA PRO A 955 -41.34 -6.99 -23.90
C PRO A 955 -42.60 -7.66 -23.34
N GLY A 956 -43.01 -7.27 -22.13
CA GLY A 956 -44.18 -7.80 -21.42
C GLY A 956 -43.90 -8.99 -20.51
N ASP A 957 -42.68 -9.56 -20.50
CA ASP A 957 -42.30 -10.60 -19.54
C ASP A 957 -41.95 -9.99 -18.17
N LEU A 958 -42.36 -10.66 -17.09
CA LEU A 958 -41.96 -10.32 -15.73
C LEU A 958 -41.14 -11.47 -15.15
N LEU A 959 -39.96 -11.19 -14.61
CA LEU A 959 -39.17 -12.18 -13.88
C LEU A 959 -39.32 -11.95 -12.38
N PHE A 960 -39.80 -12.95 -11.66
CA PHE A 960 -39.65 -12.97 -10.21
C PHE A 960 -38.22 -13.40 -9.87
N LEU A 961 -37.48 -12.52 -9.22
CA LEU A 961 -36.14 -12.77 -8.67
C LEU A 961 -36.26 -12.95 -7.16
N PRO A 962 -36.08 -14.17 -6.63
CA PRO A 962 -36.12 -14.40 -5.19
C PRO A 962 -34.91 -13.76 -4.50
N PRO A 963 -34.98 -13.49 -3.18
CA PRO A 963 -33.88 -12.86 -2.46
C PRO A 963 -32.63 -13.74 -2.50
N LEU A 964 -31.45 -13.11 -2.50
CA LEU A 964 -30.12 -13.74 -2.49
C LEU A 964 -29.76 -14.57 -3.73
N TRP A 965 -30.62 -14.63 -4.74
CA TRP A 965 -30.26 -15.21 -6.03
C TRP A 965 -29.24 -14.30 -6.73
N MET A 966 -28.06 -14.87 -6.98
CA MET A 966 -26.98 -14.16 -7.66
C MET A 966 -27.29 -14.14 -9.15
N HIS A 967 -27.13 -13.00 -9.80
CA HIS A 967 -27.52 -12.86 -11.20
C HIS A 967 -26.68 -11.82 -11.94
N ALA A 968 -26.60 -12.02 -13.25
CA ALA A 968 -25.97 -11.10 -14.20
C ALA A 968 -26.86 -11.01 -15.45
N THR A 969 -26.80 -9.87 -16.15
CA THR A 969 -27.67 -9.62 -17.31
C THR A 969 -26.87 -9.13 -18.50
N THR A 970 -27.13 -9.68 -19.69
CA THR A 970 -26.58 -9.20 -20.96
C THR A 970 -27.73 -8.76 -21.88
N PRO A 971 -27.66 -7.56 -22.48
CA PRO A 971 -28.66 -7.11 -23.45
C PRO A 971 -28.59 -7.96 -24.73
N LEU A 972 -29.74 -8.21 -25.35
CA LEU A 972 -29.86 -8.83 -26.68
C LEU A 972 -30.28 -7.81 -27.75
N THR A 973 -30.74 -6.63 -27.34
CA THR A 973 -31.09 -5.49 -28.19
C THR A 973 -30.29 -4.26 -27.79
N ASP A 974 -30.20 -3.29 -28.71
CA ASP A 974 -29.40 -2.07 -28.49
C ASP A 974 -29.98 -1.15 -27.43
N LEU A 975 -31.31 -1.06 -27.36
CA LEU A 975 -32.05 -0.37 -26.30
C LEU A 975 -32.82 -1.39 -25.48
N GLY A 976 -32.71 -1.29 -24.15
CA GLY A 976 -33.52 -2.03 -23.19
C GLY A 976 -34.12 -1.10 -22.14
N ILE A 977 -35.43 -1.20 -21.91
CA ILE A 977 -36.16 -0.44 -20.88
C ILE A 977 -36.87 -1.43 -19.97
N ALA A 978 -36.72 -1.24 -18.66
CA ALA A 978 -37.34 -2.07 -17.64
C ALA A 978 -37.74 -1.27 -16.41
N VAL A 979 -38.72 -1.78 -15.65
CA VAL A 979 -39.02 -1.32 -14.30
C VAL A 979 -38.75 -2.48 -13.34
N ASN A 980 -37.87 -2.26 -12.37
CA ASN A 980 -37.57 -3.27 -11.36
C ASN A 980 -38.21 -2.91 -10.03
N VAL A 981 -39.19 -3.70 -9.59
CA VAL A 981 -39.92 -3.45 -8.35
C VAL A 981 -39.38 -4.34 -7.24
N PHE A 982 -38.70 -3.74 -6.28
CA PHE A 982 -38.20 -4.41 -5.08
C PHE A 982 -39.26 -4.36 -3.99
N PHE A 983 -39.41 -5.46 -3.25
CA PHE A 983 -40.40 -5.55 -2.17
C PHE A 983 -39.87 -6.39 -1.01
N ARG A 984 -40.39 -6.13 0.18
CA ARG A 984 -40.02 -6.85 1.39
C ARG A 984 -40.79 -8.17 1.44
N ASN A 985 -40.06 -9.28 1.55
CA ASN A 985 -40.64 -10.61 1.68
C ASN A 985 -40.39 -11.23 3.07
N LEU A 986 -39.72 -10.50 3.97
CA LEU A 986 -39.56 -10.84 5.37
C LEU A 986 -40.35 -9.84 6.23
N GLU A 987 -41.15 -10.34 7.18
CA GLU A 987 -41.86 -9.48 8.14
C GLU A 987 -40.88 -8.77 9.09
N THR A 988 -39.80 -9.45 9.49
CA THR A 988 -38.73 -8.93 10.35
C THR A 988 -37.37 -9.48 9.91
N GLY A 989 -36.27 -8.83 10.29
CA GLY A 989 -34.91 -9.34 10.07
C GLY A 989 -34.04 -8.53 9.12
N TYR A 990 -34.59 -7.57 8.37
CA TYR A 990 -33.78 -6.58 7.66
C TYR A 990 -32.99 -5.70 8.63
N SER A 991 -31.81 -5.25 8.19
CA SER A 991 -30.93 -4.40 8.99
C SER A 991 -31.54 -3.03 9.27
N SER A 992 -31.44 -2.58 10.52
CA SER A 992 -31.88 -1.24 10.92
C SER A 992 -30.94 -0.16 10.40
N GLY A 993 -31.46 0.96 9.95
CA GLY A 993 -30.70 2.12 9.47
C GLY A 993 -31.02 2.43 8.01
N ARG A 994 -30.22 3.33 7.42
CA ARG A 994 -30.45 3.79 6.06
C ARG A 994 -30.00 2.73 5.06
N ASP A 995 -30.92 2.32 4.18
CA ASP A 995 -30.64 1.50 3.01
C ASP A 995 -31.57 1.97 1.90
N VAL A 996 -31.06 2.84 1.02
CA VAL A 996 -31.84 3.45 -0.07
C VAL A 996 -31.91 2.52 -1.29
N TYR A 997 -30.97 1.58 -1.39
CA TYR A 997 -30.83 0.70 -2.55
C TYR A 997 -31.42 -0.69 -2.34
N GLY A 998 -31.69 -1.08 -1.09
CA GLY A 998 -32.20 -2.41 -0.72
C GLY A 998 -31.11 -3.48 -0.73
N ASN A 999 -29.83 -3.08 -0.65
CA ASN A 999 -28.67 -3.97 -0.83
C ASN A 999 -27.97 -4.31 0.48
N ARG A 1000 -28.46 -3.81 1.62
CA ARG A 1000 -27.84 -4.10 2.91
C ARG A 1000 -28.23 -5.50 3.36
N ASP A 1001 -27.24 -6.32 3.70
CA ASP A 1001 -27.48 -7.68 4.19
C ASP A 1001 -28.40 -7.68 5.42
N VAL A 1002 -29.08 -8.81 5.67
CA VAL A 1002 -29.97 -8.98 6.82
C VAL A 1002 -29.24 -8.82 8.16
N ALA A 1003 -29.96 -8.36 9.18
CA ALA A 1003 -29.41 -7.99 10.49
C ALA A 1003 -28.65 -9.15 11.16
N ALA A 1004 -29.17 -10.37 11.00
CA ALA A 1004 -28.57 -11.58 11.54
C ALA A 1004 -27.18 -11.83 10.96
N TYR A 1005 -26.98 -11.62 9.66
CA TYR A 1005 -25.69 -11.79 9.01
C TYR A 1005 -24.69 -10.69 9.41
N GLU A 1006 -25.13 -9.42 9.47
CA GLU A 1006 -24.27 -8.33 9.94
C GLU A 1006 -23.76 -8.58 11.36
N LYS A 1007 -24.66 -9.02 12.26
CA LYS A 1007 -24.28 -9.42 13.62
C LYS A 1007 -23.37 -10.64 13.61
N GLY A 1008 -23.69 -11.67 12.82
CA GLY A 1008 -22.88 -12.88 12.68
C GLY A 1008 -21.45 -12.56 12.23
N ARG A 1009 -21.25 -11.60 11.32
CA ARG A 1009 -19.91 -11.13 10.92
C ARG A 1009 -19.14 -10.49 12.06
N GLN A 1010 -19.81 -9.69 12.89
CA GLN A 1010 -19.19 -9.12 14.10
C GLN A 1010 -18.81 -10.24 15.07
N ASP A 1011 -19.65 -11.27 15.20
CA ASP A 1011 -19.41 -12.41 16.09
C ASP A 1011 -18.25 -13.27 15.59
N VAL A 1012 -18.16 -13.54 14.29
CA VAL A 1012 -17.00 -14.19 13.68
C VAL A 1012 -15.72 -13.40 13.95
N ALA A 1013 -15.75 -12.07 13.85
CA ALA A 1013 -14.59 -11.25 14.20
C ALA A 1013 -14.24 -11.32 15.71
N ARG A 1014 -15.24 -11.33 16.59
CA ARG A 1014 -15.03 -11.51 18.05
C ARG A 1014 -14.45 -12.87 18.38
N ILE A 1015 -14.96 -13.93 17.76
CA ILE A 1015 -14.44 -15.29 17.88
C ILE A 1015 -12.99 -15.31 17.37
N ALA A 1016 -12.72 -14.86 16.15
CA ALA A 1016 -11.36 -14.81 15.61
C ALA A 1016 -10.37 -14.08 16.53
N ASN A 1017 -10.80 -12.94 17.11
CA ASN A 1017 -10.01 -12.18 18.07
C ASN A 1017 -9.77 -12.94 19.39
N SER A 1018 -10.74 -13.73 19.86
CA SER A 1018 -10.61 -14.50 21.11
C SER A 1018 -9.53 -15.57 21.04
N PHE A 1019 -9.28 -16.12 19.84
CA PHE A 1019 -8.21 -17.10 19.60
C PHE A 1019 -6.92 -16.47 19.04
N SER A 1020 -6.84 -15.14 18.93
CA SER A 1020 -5.71 -14.43 18.30
C SER A 1020 -4.38 -14.58 19.03
N LYS A 1021 -4.41 -14.88 20.34
CA LYS A 1021 -3.24 -15.10 21.18
C LYS A 1021 -2.72 -16.55 21.15
N LEU A 1022 -3.42 -17.46 20.47
CA LEU A 1022 -3.02 -18.86 20.37
C LEU A 1022 -2.09 -19.09 19.18
N PRO A 1023 -1.22 -20.12 19.24
CA PRO A 1023 -0.48 -20.62 18.09
C PRO A 1023 -1.37 -20.90 16.87
N ARG A 1024 -0.86 -20.69 15.65
CA ARG A 1024 -1.67 -20.74 14.42
C ARG A 1024 -2.27 -22.11 14.12
N ASP A 1025 -1.58 -23.18 14.45
CA ASP A 1025 -2.07 -24.55 14.33
C ASP A 1025 -3.27 -24.78 15.26
N MET A 1026 -3.22 -24.29 16.49
CA MET A 1026 -4.34 -24.33 17.43
C MET A 1026 -5.48 -23.43 16.99
N GLN A 1027 -5.18 -22.20 16.54
CA GLN A 1027 -6.20 -21.30 15.99
C GLN A 1027 -6.89 -21.94 14.79
N ALA A 1028 -6.13 -22.49 13.83
CA ALA A 1028 -6.68 -23.15 12.66
C ALA A 1028 -7.48 -24.41 13.04
N PHE A 1029 -6.98 -25.20 14.00
CA PHE A 1029 -7.69 -26.36 14.52
C PHE A 1029 -9.03 -25.96 15.15
N TYR A 1030 -9.03 -25.01 16.08
CA TYR A 1030 -10.26 -24.57 16.76
C TYR A 1030 -11.21 -23.80 15.83
N MET A 1031 -10.70 -23.02 14.88
CA MET A 1031 -11.56 -22.35 13.89
C MET A 1031 -12.22 -23.36 12.94
N ARG A 1032 -11.49 -24.41 12.51
CA ARG A 1032 -12.09 -25.51 11.75
C ARG A 1032 -13.14 -26.25 12.58
N ARG A 1033 -12.86 -26.46 13.86
CA ARG A 1033 -13.80 -27.12 14.77
C ARG A 1033 -15.05 -26.28 15.03
N LEU A 1034 -14.91 -24.97 15.24
CA LEU A 1034 -16.04 -24.05 15.38
C LEU A 1034 -16.84 -23.93 14.08
N ALA A 1035 -16.18 -23.94 12.91
CA ALA A 1035 -16.86 -23.95 11.63
C ALA A 1035 -17.67 -25.24 11.43
N ASP A 1036 -17.11 -26.39 11.81
CA ASP A 1036 -17.80 -27.68 11.81
C ASP A 1036 -18.98 -27.71 12.81
N GLU A 1037 -18.79 -27.21 14.04
CA GLU A 1037 -19.86 -27.07 15.04
C GLU A 1037 -20.99 -26.15 14.53
N VAL A 1038 -20.66 -25.02 13.89
CA VAL A 1038 -21.67 -24.15 13.27
C VAL A 1038 -22.38 -24.87 12.13
N ALA A 1039 -21.65 -25.56 11.25
CA ALA A 1039 -22.24 -26.32 10.14
C ALA A 1039 -23.20 -27.41 10.63
N GLN A 1040 -22.87 -28.11 11.72
CA GLN A 1040 -23.72 -29.13 12.33
C GLN A 1040 -25.00 -28.56 12.96
N ASN A 1041 -24.95 -27.31 13.46
CA ASN A 1041 -26.11 -26.63 14.07
C ASN A 1041 -27.02 -25.94 13.06
N VAL A 1042 -26.57 -25.70 11.82
CA VAL A 1042 -27.36 -25.02 10.76
C VAL A 1042 -28.30 -25.98 10.02
N VAL A 1043 -28.12 -27.31 10.14
CA VAL A 1043 -28.91 -28.35 9.42
C VAL A 1043 -29.94 -29.05 10.34
N ARG A 1044 -30.61 -28.32 11.24
CA ARG A 1044 -31.77 -28.84 12.00
C ARG A 1044 -33.01 -27.99 11.81
#